data_AF-A0A9P7K0B9-F1
#
_entry.id   AF-A0A9P7K0B9-F1
#
_cell.length_a   1.000
_cell.length_b   1.000
_cell.length_c   1.000
_cell.angle_alpha   90.00
_cell.angle_beta   90.00
_cell.angle_gamma   90.00
#
_symmetry.space_group_name_H-M   'P 1'
#
loop_
_entity.id
_entity.type
_entity.pdbx_description
1 polymer ?
#
loop_
_entity_poly.entity_id
_entity_poly.type
_entity_poly.pdbx_seq_one_letter_code
_entity_poly.pdbx_strand_id
1 'polypeptide(L)'
;MSKRAQASPSTSQPLKRTKFASDQSSLKTFFGSSQRSILPPNSGAEKGRNSVPEPVRKQLNTKKIATPDIIDLTSDSEPTLRDCGSENGLSQVQVQAAAAPQVGDVGGSSGVILPSRSNRPPRRLPMKNDIAPLPNYQPLGVDPFVYDVQESPWPANEPAPYSFLVHALATLSGTRSRTIILNTLTNTLRSLLNWHRPSLLPSLYLLSNCLSPPYSPVELGIGSSVISKAIQHISGLTSSALRRLYNSFGDPGDVAFEAKSNVRTLVPHPPLMIVAVYDYLLKIANSKGQGAAKQKQTVVEKLLVAAKGEESRYLVRTLSLNLRVGAVRTSILTALARALVLTSQTSLGGPDCDHSLYHATSQSISSAQREKLHEKFIQAEALVKKVFVQHPNYEHIVAGLFKGGLDSLDLHVPLTVGIPLHPTLGSPTRSLDEIYDRLGDLPFAAEFKYDGQRAQIHGVRGVNSGNPSVHIFSRHLEDMTTKYPDIVHLVKCIFQQQPQLQSFIIDSEIVAIDPSDGGLKSFQELSNRARKGVEMSDIKVSVCVYAFDLMYIDGEVLLAQPFRERRSLLRSRFPPFVPSDKGARLDHVESCESDAGKDAIEEFWQKAIESRSEGLMIKLLSSDTRQEDGMRKGNGKRKLLSATYEPDKRTSAWLKLKKDYVVGLGDTLDMVPIGAWHGNGRKAGWWSPVLLAVRDPRNDCLVAVCKCISGFSDSFYKEMVAYYSEGSDNCSRQPLWETDTGGFRPDVYFRPHKVWEIRGADITLSPVSLAALGLVSSSRGLSLRFPRFIKTRDDKLPEQASTTDFLAQIWKDQQGQSKATAGNADDGDLVDIEPDSEGVAGGADESDG
;
A
#
# COMPACT_ATOMS: atom_id res chain seq x y z
N MET A 1 -59.53 3.30 49.44
CA MET A 1 -60.60 2.38 49.02
C MET A 1 -61.10 2.80 47.64
N SER A 2 -61.58 1.85 46.80
CA SER A 2 -61.94 2.02 45.37
C SER A 2 -60.77 2.38 44.42
N LYS A 3 -60.71 1.91 43.16
CA LYS A 3 -61.49 0.87 42.41
C LYS A 3 -60.68 0.31 41.22
N ARG A 4 -61.16 -0.79 40.62
CA ARG A 4 -60.73 -1.49 39.36
C ARG A 4 -60.52 -0.52 38.15
N ALA A 5 -59.87 -0.88 37.02
CA ALA A 5 -59.82 -2.18 36.33
C ALA A 5 -58.55 -2.44 35.46
N GLN A 6 -58.52 -3.60 34.76
CA GLN A 6 -57.39 -4.21 34.04
C GLN A 6 -57.26 -3.78 32.56
N ALA A 7 -56.04 -3.86 32.00
CA ALA A 7 -55.71 -4.64 30.78
C ALA A 7 -54.20 -4.57 30.42
N SER A 8 -53.66 -5.66 29.86
CA SER A 8 -52.30 -5.81 29.26
C SER A 8 -52.33 -7.02 28.31
N PRO A 9 -51.30 -7.34 27.49
CA PRO A 9 -50.02 -6.67 27.21
C PRO A 9 -49.97 -6.18 25.71
N SER A 10 -48.87 -5.92 24.98
CA SER A 10 -47.42 -6.10 25.23
C SER A 10 -46.52 -5.11 24.45
N THR A 11 -45.45 -4.68 25.12
CA THR A 11 -44.03 -4.63 24.69
C THR A 11 -43.64 -4.18 23.28
N SER A 12 -42.89 -3.06 23.21
CA SER A 12 -42.24 -2.52 22.00
C SER A 12 -40.85 -1.91 22.31
N GLN A 13 -40.07 -1.63 21.25
CA GLN A 13 -38.76 -0.91 21.21
C GLN A 13 -37.51 -1.69 21.71
N PRO A 14 -36.26 -1.25 21.40
CA PRO A 14 -35.79 -0.12 20.55
C PRO A 14 -34.93 -0.57 19.33
N LEU A 15 -34.95 0.07 18.15
CA LEU A 15 -34.24 1.31 17.73
C LEU A 15 -32.69 1.32 17.76
N LYS A 16 -32.08 1.32 16.55
CA LYS A 16 -30.87 2.09 16.11
C LYS A 16 -29.51 1.74 16.81
N ARG A 17 -28.33 1.84 16.20
CA ARG A 17 -27.89 2.40 14.89
C ARG A 17 -26.50 1.87 14.47
N THR A 18 -26.26 1.80 13.17
CA THR A 18 -24.99 1.93 12.40
C THR A 18 -23.76 2.51 13.14
N LYS A 19 -22.51 2.07 12.93
CA LYS A 19 -21.66 2.27 11.71
C LYS A 19 -20.38 1.40 11.79
N PHE A 20 -20.01 0.58 10.80
CA PHE A 20 -19.30 0.84 9.50
C PHE A 20 -17.77 0.58 9.50
N ALA A 21 -17.29 -0.01 8.39
CA ALA A 21 -15.93 -0.24 7.84
C ALA A 21 -14.68 0.43 8.52
N SER A 22 -13.47 -0.15 8.47
CA SER A 22 -12.87 -0.96 7.38
C SER A 22 -11.84 -2.02 7.90
N ASP A 23 -10.87 -2.64 7.20
CA ASP A 23 -10.38 -2.54 5.80
C ASP A 23 -9.63 -3.82 5.29
N GLN A 24 -9.24 -3.77 4.00
CA GLN A 24 -8.18 -4.45 3.20
C GLN A 24 -7.82 -5.96 3.27
N SER A 25 -7.42 -6.41 2.07
CA SER A 25 -6.74 -7.67 1.69
C SER A 25 -5.20 -7.62 1.97
N SER A 26 -4.32 -8.57 1.64
CA SER A 26 -4.34 -9.78 0.80
C SER A 26 -3.24 -10.76 1.24
N LEU A 27 -3.34 -12.07 0.92
CA LEU A 27 -2.26 -13.06 1.02
C LEU A 27 -2.62 -14.31 0.19
N LYS A 28 -2.04 -14.49 -1.01
CA LYS A 28 -2.17 -15.73 -1.83
C LYS A 28 -0.94 -16.02 -2.69
N THR A 29 0.18 -16.29 -2.04
CA THR A 29 1.34 -16.96 -2.65
C THR A 29 2.03 -17.74 -1.54
N PHE A 30 1.62 -19.00 -1.32
CA PHE A 30 2.06 -19.71 -0.13
C PHE A 30 2.52 -21.17 -0.28
N PHE A 31 1.75 -22.04 -0.92
CA PHE A 31 2.09 -23.47 -0.93
C PHE A 31 1.77 -24.14 -2.26
N GLY A 32 2.81 -24.62 -2.93
CA GLY A 32 2.71 -25.53 -4.06
C GLY A 32 4.01 -26.30 -4.28
N SER A 33 3.95 -27.64 -4.16
CA SER A 33 4.77 -28.61 -4.92
C SER A 33 4.25 -30.03 -4.66
N SER A 34 4.38 -30.88 -5.68
CA SER A 34 4.00 -32.30 -5.75
C SER A 34 5.08 -33.22 -5.10
N GLN A 35 5.14 -34.56 -5.15
CA GLN A 35 4.66 -35.62 -6.08
C GLN A 35 4.65 -37.01 -5.37
N ARG A 36 4.08 -38.05 -6.03
CA ARG A 36 4.69 -39.40 -6.31
C ARG A 36 3.67 -40.34 -7.01
N SER A 37 3.91 -40.81 -8.25
CA SER A 37 4.46 -42.14 -8.70
C SER A 37 3.54 -43.35 -8.41
N ILE A 38 3.17 -44.24 -9.36
CA ILE A 38 4.00 -45.28 -10.04
C ILE A 38 3.30 -45.86 -11.32
N LEU A 39 4.09 -46.10 -12.40
CA LEU A 39 4.12 -47.11 -13.53
C LEU A 39 2.97 -48.15 -13.78
N PRO A 40 2.95 -48.94 -14.91
CA PRO A 40 3.17 -48.71 -16.37
C PRO A 40 2.17 -49.56 -17.26
N PRO A 41 2.44 -50.06 -18.50
CA PRO A 41 3.00 -49.53 -19.77
C PRO A 41 2.06 -49.70 -21.03
N ASN A 42 2.61 -49.40 -22.23
CA ASN A 42 2.41 -50.05 -23.57
C ASN A 42 1.57 -49.44 -24.73
N SER A 43 2.32 -49.11 -25.80
CA SER A 43 2.18 -49.49 -27.23
C SER A 43 1.10 -48.90 -28.18
N GLY A 44 1.57 -48.55 -29.41
CA GLY A 44 0.78 -48.15 -30.59
C GLY A 44 1.11 -46.71 -31.06
N ALA A 45 2.06 -46.39 -31.96
CA ALA A 45 2.52 -46.95 -33.23
C ALA A 45 1.62 -46.63 -34.44
N GLU A 46 2.04 -45.64 -35.27
CA GLU A 46 1.88 -45.44 -36.74
C GLU A 46 2.00 -43.93 -37.09
N LYS A 47 2.39 -43.43 -38.27
CA LYS A 47 3.35 -43.77 -39.35
C LYS A 47 3.12 -42.73 -40.48
N GLY A 48 4.18 -42.15 -41.06
CA GLY A 48 4.13 -41.25 -42.25
C GLY A 48 5.09 -40.05 -42.10
N ARG A 49 6.28 -39.93 -42.73
CA ARG A 49 6.65 -39.97 -44.18
C ARG A 49 5.78 -39.00 -45.00
N ASN A 50 6.27 -38.04 -45.80
CA ASN A 50 7.60 -37.67 -46.37
C ASN A 50 7.64 -36.12 -46.57
N SER A 51 8.68 -35.38 -46.98
CA SER A 51 10.10 -35.61 -47.38
C SER A 51 10.88 -34.27 -47.38
N VAL A 52 12.21 -34.29 -47.49
CA VAL A 52 13.10 -33.13 -47.75
C VAL A 52 13.58 -33.16 -49.23
N PRO A 53 13.89 -32.00 -49.84
CA PRO A 53 15.25 -31.85 -50.41
C PRO A 53 15.90 -30.47 -50.17
N GLU A 54 17.17 -30.53 -49.74
CA GLU A 54 18.21 -29.47 -49.81
C GLU A 54 18.81 -29.40 -51.25
N PRO A 55 19.91 -28.66 -51.58
CA PRO A 55 20.65 -27.56 -50.91
C PRO A 55 21.01 -26.39 -51.87
N VAL A 56 21.92 -25.45 -51.48
CA VAL A 56 23.18 -25.09 -52.22
C VAL A 56 23.97 -23.90 -51.58
N ARG A 57 25.30 -24.10 -51.42
CA ARG A 57 26.50 -23.19 -51.28
C ARG A 57 26.33 -21.73 -50.79
N LYS A 58 27.06 -21.21 -49.78
CA LYS A 58 28.53 -21.10 -49.50
C LYS A 58 29.38 -20.16 -50.40
N GLN A 59 29.81 -19.02 -49.83
CA GLN A 59 31.14 -18.34 -49.88
C GLN A 59 31.04 -17.08 -48.97
N LEU A 60 31.86 -16.72 -47.97
CA LEU A 60 33.26 -16.94 -47.54
C LEU A 60 34.27 -15.87 -48.03
N ASN A 61 34.65 -14.91 -47.15
CA ASN A 61 35.91 -14.13 -47.09
C ASN A 61 35.81 -13.01 -45.99
N THR A 62 36.86 -12.50 -45.30
CA THR A 62 38.19 -13.01 -44.91
C THR A 62 38.81 -12.15 -43.77
N LYS A 63 39.73 -12.76 -43.00
CA LYS A 63 40.53 -12.28 -41.84
C LYS A 63 41.24 -10.90 -41.94
N LYS A 64 41.43 -10.25 -40.76
CA LYS A 64 42.67 -9.68 -40.14
C LYS A 64 42.26 -8.92 -38.85
N ILE A 65 42.59 -9.29 -37.60
CA ILE A 65 43.89 -9.34 -36.87
C ILE A 65 44.64 -7.98 -36.81
N ALA A 66 44.58 -7.32 -35.63
CA ALA A 66 45.75 -6.89 -34.83
C ALA A 66 45.35 -6.11 -33.54
N THR A 67 45.91 -6.51 -32.40
CA THR A 67 46.15 -5.73 -31.16
C THR A 67 47.66 -5.38 -31.12
N PRO A 68 48.28 -4.72 -30.08
CA PRO A 68 47.76 -4.17 -28.82
C PRO A 68 48.23 -2.71 -28.54
N ASP A 69 47.99 -2.16 -27.33
CA ASP A 69 49.08 -1.80 -26.40
C ASP A 69 48.59 -1.35 -25.02
N ILE A 70 49.47 -1.48 -24.01
CA ILE A 70 49.26 -1.19 -22.59
C ILE A 70 50.19 -0.04 -22.18
N ILE A 71 49.69 0.98 -21.47
CA ILE A 71 50.51 1.88 -20.64
C ILE A 71 49.79 2.12 -19.30
N ASP A 72 50.58 2.07 -18.23
CA ASP A 72 50.23 2.22 -16.81
C ASP A 72 50.55 3.66 -16.30
N LEU A 73 50.33 3.90 -14.99
CA LEU A 73 50.85 4.97 -14.11
C LEU A 73 49.83 6.01 -13.57
N THR A 74 49.35 5.69 -12.37
CA THR A 74 49.35 6.53 -11.15
C THR A 74 49.80 8.01 -11.23
N SER A 75 49.00 8.93 -10.65
CA SER A 75 49.44 9.91 -9.63
C SER A 75 48.30 10.80 -9.07
N ASP A 76 48.18 10.81 -7.75
CA ASP A 76 47.94 11.94 -6.82
C ASP A 76 46.94 13.09 -7.13
N SER A 77 46.05 13.38 -6.18
CA SER A 77 46.16 14.56 -5.26
C SER A 77 44.82 14.99 -4.64
N GLU A 78 44.67 14.88 -3.31
CA GLU A 78 43.71 15.71 -2.55
C GLU A 78 44.32 17.09 -2.24
N PRO A 79 43.53 18.17 -2.16
CA PRO A 79 44.01 19.47 -1.71
C PRO A 79 43.84 19.66 -0.19
N THR A 80 44.94 19.65 0.55
CA THR A 80 45.00 20.14 1.95
C THR A 80 45.29 21.65 2.01
N LEU A 81 44.74 22.34 3.03
CA LEU A 81 45.25 23.52 3.79
C LEU A 81 44.01 24.28 4.37
N ARG A 82 43.95 24.70 5.63
CA ARG A 82 44.98 25.24 6.55
C ARG A 82 44.78 24.83 8.02
N ASP A 83 45.85 25.04 8.78
CA ASP A 83 46.11 24.61 10.16
C ASP A 83 46.00 25.77 11.19
N CYS A 84 45.83 25.41 12.48
CA CYS A 84 46.19 26.19 13.67
C CYS A 84 46.14 25.30 14.93
N GLY A 85 47.27 25.16 15.65
CA GLY A 85 47.44 24.29 16.84
C GLY A 85 46.70 24.74 18.12
N SER A 86 46.92 24.13 19.29
CA SER A 86 48.13 23.39 19.74
C SER A 86 47.89 22.48 20.99
N GLU A 87 48.74 21.44 21.13
CA GLU A 87 49.22 20.76 22.37
C GLU A 87 48.22 20.30 23.46
N ASN A 88 48.19 19.04 23.93
CA ASN A 88 49.28 18.34 24.66
C ASN A 88 48.94 16.87 25.03
N GLY A 89 49.94 16.03 25.34
CA GLY A 89 49.80 14.90 26.30
C GLY A 89 49.81 13.44 25.78
N LEU A 90 50.97 12.78 25.88
CA LEU A 90 51.17 11.34 25.58
C LEU A 90 50.77 10.40 26.75
N SER A 91 50.31 9.18 26.43
CA SER A 91 50.97 7.94 26.89
C SER A 91 50.38 6.68 26.23
N GLN A 92 51.25 5.81 25.72
CA GLN A 92 50.92 4.46 25.22
C GLN A 92 51.08 3.42 26.33
N VAL A 93 50.24 2.39 26.36
CA VAL A 93 50.62 1.05 26.85
C VAL A 93 50.04 -0.01 25.92
N GLN A 94 50.85 -1.00 25.57
CA GLN A 94 50.57 -2.10 24.66
C GLN A 94 50.79 -3.41 25.43
N VAL A 95 49.84 -4.36 25.41
CA VAL A 95 50.03 -5.71 25.97
C VAL A 95 49.44 -6.78 25.05
N GLN A 96 50.17 -7.88 24.91
CA GLN A 96 49.94 -8.97 23.96
C GLN A 96 48.98 -10.05 24.49
N ALA A 97 48.50 -10.90 23.57
CA ALA A 97 47.78 -12.13 23.89
C ALA A 97 48.73 -13.27 24.29
N ALA A 98 48.24 -14.19 25.13
CA ALA A 98 48.94 -15.43 25.52
C ALA A 98 48.03 -16.65 25.39
N ALA A 99 48.63 -17.81 25.10
CA ALA A 99 47.94 -19.06 24.73
C ALA A 99 47.59 -19.97 25.93
N ALA A 100 46.73 -20.95 25.68
CA ALA A 100 46.27 -21.95 26.65
C ALA A 100 47.17 -23.21 26.68
N PRO A 101 47.33 -23.88 27.84
CA PRO A 101 48.03 -25.17 27.97
C PRO A 101 47.09 -26.39 27.84
N GLN A 102 47.67 -27.54 27.48
CA GLN A 102 46.97 -28.84 27.44
C GLN A 102 47.12 -29.64 28.74
N VAL A 103 46.13 -30.49 29.00
CA VAL A 103 46.12 -31.63 29.94
C VAL A 103 45.21 -32.68 29.27
N GLY A 104 45.45 -33.99 29.25
CA GLY A 104 46.44 -34.82 29.94
C GLY A 104 45.74 -36.13 30.29
N ASP A 105 45.99 -37.19 29.51
CA ASP A 105 45.21 -38.44 29.52
C ASP A 105 45.81 -39.50 30.45
N VAL A 106 44.97 -40.14 31.28
CA VAL A 106 45.31 -41.33 32.07
C VAL A 106 44.05 -42.18 32.25
N GLY A 107 44.05 -43.40 31.72
CA GLY A 107 42.96 -44.37 31.84
C GLY A 107 43.00 -45.21 33.13
N GLY A 108 41.84 -45.78 33.49
CA GLY A 108 41.70 -46.75 34.58
C GLY A 108 40.39 -47.53 34.47
N SER A 109 40.46 -48.85 34.33
CA SER A 109 39.34 -49.72 34.00
C SER A 109 38.71 -50.44 35.21
N SER A 110 37.46 -50.90 35.00
CA SER A 110 36.77 -52.06 35.63
C SER A 110 35.64 -51.76 36.62
N GLY A 111 34.52 -52.50 36.47
CA GLY A 111 33.48 -52.61 37.51
C GLY A 111 32.03 -52.55 37.02
N VAL A 112 31.55 -53.56 36.29
CA VAL A 112 30.11 -53.73 36.05
C VAL A 112 29.48 -54.44 37.24
N ILE A 113 28.63 -53.75 38.01
CA ILE A 113 27.70 -54.35 38.98
C ILE A 113 26.34 -53.65 38.89
N LEU A 114 25.31 -54.41 38.51
CA LEU A 114 23.90 -54.02 38.62
C LEU A 114 23.35 -54.40 40.00
N PRO A 115 22.59 -53.50 40.65
CA PRO A 115 21.41 -53.99 41.37
C PRO A 115 20.16 -53.09 41.27
N SER A 116 19.01 -53.77 41.20
CA SER A 116 17.68 -53.40 41.70
C SER A 116 17.05 -52.03 41.38
N ARG A 117 15.89 -52.07 40.71
CA ARG A 117 14.90 -50.97 40.65
C ARG A 117 14.44 -50.54 42.04
N SER A 118 14.37 -49.22 42.30
CA SER A 118 13.50 -48.65 43.34
C SER A 118 12.82 -47.37 42.84
N ASN A 119 11.49 -47.34 42.85
CA ASN A 119 10.70 -46.17 42.44
C ASN A 119 10.76 -45.04 43.48
N ARG A 120 11.53 -43.97 43.22
CA ARG A 120 11.29 -42.62 43.76
C ARG A 120 11.69 -41.55 42.73
N PRO A 121 10.94 -40.45 42.59
CA PRO A 121 11.30 -39.38 41.66
C PRO A 121 12.50 -38.58 42.20
N PRO A 122 13.49 -38.20 41.37
CA PRO A 122 14.57 -37.34 41.80
C PRO A 122 14.05 -35.92 42.06
N ARG A 123 14.38 -35.36 43.23
CA ARG A 123 14.15 -33.94 43.55
C ARG A 123 14.82 -33.06 42.48
N ARG A 124 14.04 -32.20 41.82
CA ARG A 124 14.62 -31.09 41.04
C ARG A 124 15.33 -30.13 42.01
N LEU A 125 16.64 -29.99 41.86
CA LEU A 125 17.33 -28.79 42.31
C LEU A 125 16.91 -27.63 41.41
N PRO A 126 16.44 -26.49 41.93
CA PRO A 126 16.14 -25.33 41.13
C PRO A 126 17.44 -24.60 40.79
N MET A 127 18.03 -24.89 39.63
CA MET A 127 18.95 -23.93 39.04
C MET A 127 18.13 -22.68 38.67
N LYS A 128 18.48 -21.54 39.29
CA LYS A 128 17.97 -20.24 38.88
C LYS A 128 18.49 -19.95 37.46
N ASN A 129 17.64 -20.19 36.48
CA ASN A 129 17.80 -19.50 35.20
C ASN A 129 17.28 -18.08 35.41
N ASP A 130 18.20 -17.12 35.46
CA ASP A 130 17.86 -15.69 35.36
C ASP A 130 17.39 -15.41 33.92
N ILE A 131 16.16 -15.80 33.63
CA ILE A 131 15.38 -15.21 32.55
C ILE A 131 15.18 -13.76 32.99
N ALA A 132 16.00 -12.86 32.45
CA ALA A 132 15.86 -11.43 32.68
C ALA A 132 14.39 -11.06 32.47
N PRO A 133 13.67 -10.56 33.50
CA PRO A 133 12.25 -10.28 33.38
C PRO A 133 12.06 -9.26 32.26
N LEU A 134 10.99 -9.43 31.47
CA LEU A 134 10.61 -8.42 30.48
C LEU A 134 10.50 -7.07 31.20
N PRO A 135 11.16 -6.01 30.70
CA PRO A 135 11.17 -4.70 31.36
C PRO A 135 9.73 -4.22 31.53
N ASN A 136 9.34 -3.99 32.78
CA ASN A 136 7.99 -3.55 33.14
C ASN A 136 7.87 -2.04 32.90
N TYR A 137 7.70 -1.67 31.64
CA TYR A 137 7.55 -0.28 31.23
C TYR A 137 6.30 0.37 31.83
N GLN A 138 6.39 1.67 32.14
CA GLN A 138 5.22 2.47 32.52
C GLN A 138 4.06 2.32 31.51
N PRO A 139 2.79 2.42 31.95
CA PRO A 139 1.63 2.41 31.05
C PRO A 139 1.60 3.63 30.11
N LEU A 140 1.95 3.45 28.84
CA LEU A 140 2.05 4.54 27.86
C LEU A 140 0.70 5.22 27.54
N GLY A 141 -0.42 4.53 27.74
CA GLY A 141 -1.77 5.02 27.40
C GLY A 141 -2.35 6.10 28.32
N VAL A 142 -1.69 6.42 29.44
CA VAL A 142 -2.13 7.44 30.41
C VAL A 142 -2.05 8.87 29.85
N ASP A 143 -2.73 9.82 30.50
CA ASP A 143 -2.61 11.24 30.16
C ASP A 143 -1.11 11.65 30.17
N PRO A 144 -0.56 12.29 29.10
CA PRO A 144 0.82 12.76 29.06
C PRO A 144 1.27 13.62 30.26
N PHE A 145 0.35 14.24 31.01
CA PHE A 145 0.69 14.97 32.24
C PHE A 145 0.92 14.10 33.47
N VAL A 146 0.40 12.87 33.48
CA VAL A 146 0.62 11.88 34.53
C VAL A 146 1.73 10.89 34.15
N TYR A 147 2.11 10.84 32.86
CA TYR A 147 3.27 10.10 32.37
C TYR A 147 4.58 10.76 32.78
N ASP A 148 5.41 10.06 33.56
CA ASP A 148 6.71 10.56 33.97
C ASP A 148 7.77 10.25 32.91
N VAL A 149 8.20 11.29 32.19
CA VAL A 149 9.25 11.20 31.16
C VAL A 149 10.67 11.28 31.77
N GLN A 150 10.82 11.63 33.05
CA GLN A 150 12.10 11.70 33.76
C GLN A 150 12.53 10.36 34.38
N GLU A 151 11.63 9.37 34.45
CA GLU A 151 12.02 7.98 34.68
C GLU A 151 12.41 7.35 33.32
N SER A 152 13.67 6.93 33.19
CA SER A 152 14.15 6.32 31.95
C SER A 152 13.58 4.89 31.79
N PRO A 153 12.92 4.54 30.66
CA PRO A 153 12.34 3.21 30.52
C PRO A 153 13.37 2.09 30.28
N TRP A 154 14.65 2.44 30.08
CA TRP A 154 15.80 1.55 29.93
C TRP A 154 17.04 2.21 30.58
N PRO A 155 18.19 1.53 30.73
CA PRO A 155 19.35 2.15 31.37
C PRO A 155 19.82 3.42 30.64
N ALA A 156 20.18 4.46 31.39
CA ALA A 156 20.60 5.73 30.82
C ALA A 156 21.87 5.56 29.96
N ASN A 157 21.92 6.28 28.84
CA ASN A 157 22.95 6.19 27.79
C ASN A 157 22.96 4.87 26.98
N GLU A 158 22.04 3.94 27.21
CA GLU A 158 21.86 2.79 26.32
C GLU A 158 20.94 3.11 25.12
N PRO A 159 21.14 2.45 23.96
CA PRO A 159 20.23 2.57 22.82
C PRO A 159 18.81 2.10 23.16
N ALA A 160 17.80 2.77 22.61
CA ALA A 160 16.41 2.41 22.91
C ALA A 160 16.06 0.98 22.41
N PRO A 161 15.59 0.08 23.29
CA PRO A 161 15.28 -1.30 22.93
C PRO A 161 13.97 -1.41 22.14
N TYR A 162 13.93 -2.34 21.20
CA TYR A 162 12.75 -2.61 20.36
C TYR A 162 11.54 -3.06 21.20
N SER A 163 11.78 -3.74 22.33
CA SER A 163 10.74 -4.10 23.31
C SER A 163 9.94 -2.89 23.83
N PHE A 164 10.52 -1.69 23.91
CA PHE A 164 9.78 -0.48 24.27
C PHE A 164 8.80 -0.05 23.18
N LEU A 165 9.24 -0.08 21.92
CA LEU A 165 8.36 0.20 20.78
C LEU A 165 7.26 -0.87 20.66
N VAL A 166 7.59 -2.12 20.95
CA VAL A 166 6.64 -3.24 20.99
C VAL A 166 5.61 -3.10 22.11
N HIS A 167 5.99 -2.59 23.28
CA HIS A 167 5.04 -2.24 24.35
C HIS A 167 4.04 -1.17 23.89
N ALA A 168 4.50 -0.15 23.17
CA ALA A 168 3.62 0.82 22.53
C ALA A 168 2.68 0.14 21.51
N LEU A 169 3.20 -0.68 20.60
CA LEU A 169 2.41 -1.41 19.60
C LEU A 169 1.37 -2.35 20.22
N ALA A 170 1.73 -3.07 21.28
CA ALA A 170 0.81 -3.92 22.04
C ALA A 170 -0.31 -3.12 22.71
N THR A 171 0.03 -2.00 23.36
CA THR A 171 -0.93 -1.06 23.95
C THR A 171 -1.90 -0.51 22.91
N LEU A 172 -1.41 -0.18 21.71
CA LEU A 172 -2.21 0.28 20.58
C LEU A 172 -3.17 -0.80 20.05
N SER A 173 -2.68 -2.02 19.77
CA SER A 173 -3.53 -3.13 19.32
C SER A 173 -4.63 -3.50 20.33
N GLY A 174 -4.33 -3.40 21.63
CA GLY A 174 -5.24 -3.71 22.73
C GLY A 174 -6.38 -2.70 22.94
N THR A 175 -6.38 -1.55 22.26
CA THR A 175 -7.41 -0.51 22.44
C THR A 175 -8.17 -0.16 21.16
N ARG A 176 -9.31 0.49 21.33
CA ARG A 176 -10.06 1.19 20.26
C ARG A 176 -10.29 2.67 20.60
N SER A 177 -9.83 3.13 21.77
CA SER A 177 -9.97 4.52 22.18
C SER A 177 -8.95 5.41 21.46
N ARG A 178 -9.44 6.36 20.67
CA ARG A 178 -8.59 7.37 20.00
C ARG A 178 -7.71 8.12 21.01
N THR A 179 -8.23 8.42 22.20
CA THR A 179 -7.47 9.11 23.25
C THR A 179 -6.29 8.25 23.73
N ILE A 180 -6.52 6.97 24.04
CA ILE A 180 -5.45 6.06 24.47
C ILE A 180 -4.42 5.87 23.35
N ILE A 181 -4.85 5.78 22.09
CA ILE A 181 -3.95 5.70 20.92
C ILE A 181 -3.04 6.94 20.84
N LEU A 182 -3.60 8.14 20.94
CA LEU A 182 -2.83 9.39 20.88
C LEU A 182 -1.90 9.55 22.08
N ASN A 183 -2.35 9.21 23.29
CA ASN A 183 -1.54 9.23 24.50
C ASN A 183 -0.34 8.28 24.37
N THR A 184 -0.59 7.02 23.98
CA THR A 184 0.43 5.99 23.80
C THR A 184 1.53 6.46 22.84
N LEU A 185 1.14 6.96 21.66
CA LEU A 185 2.09 7.49 20.68
C LEU A 185 2.82 8.73 21.20
N THR A 186 2.12 9.65 21.87
CA THR A 186 2.70 10.91 22.39
C THR A 186 3.77 10.60 23.44
N ASN A 187 3.46 9.73 24.40
CA ASN A 187 4.39 9.34 25.47
C ASN A 187 5.57 8.53 24.91
N THR A 188 5.33 7.62 23.95
CA THR A 188 6.41 6.91 23.24
C THR A 188 7.39 7.89 22.58
N LEU A 189 6.88 8.87 21.83
CA LEU A 189 7.73 9.83 21.11
C LEU A 189 8.43 10.81 22.07
N ARG A 190 7.78 11.24 23.17
CA ARG A 190 8.41 12.03 24.23
C ARG A 190 9.59 11.30 24.87
N SER A 191 9.42 10.02 25.22
CA SER A 191 10.51 9.22 25.83
C SER A 191 11.68 9.04 24.87
N LEU A 192 11.43 8.83 23.57
CA LEU A 192 12.49 8.75 22.56
C LEU A 192 13.22 10.09 22.38
N LEU A 193 12.50 11.21 22.34
CA LEU A 193 13.08 12.55 22.26
C LEU A 193 13.96 12.89 23.49
N ASN A 194 13.53 12.46 24.68
CA ASN A 194 14.25 12.72 25.92
C ASN A 194 15.48 11.81 26.09
N TRP A 195 15.34 10.51 25.83
CA TRP A 195 16.33 9.49 26.21
C TRP A 195 17.20 8.96 25.07
N HIS A 196 16.73 8.97 23.82
CA HIS A 196 17.52 8.46 22.69
C HIS A 196 17.06 9.03 21.33
N ARG A 197 17.41 10.30 21.07
CA ARG A 197 17.04 11.04 19.84
C ARG A 197 17.29 10.26 18.53
N PRO A 198 18.39 9.49 18.34
CA PRO A 198 18.61 8.72 17.12
C PRO A 198 17.54 7.66 16.82
N SER A 199 16.79 7.19 17.82
CA SER A 199 15.68 6.25 17.61
C SER A 199 14.39 6.91 17.12
N LEU A 200 14.27 8.24 17.12
CA LEU A 200 13.05 8.94 16.71
C LEU A 200 12.66 8.61 15.26
N LEU A 201 13.59 8.80 14.32
CA LEU A 201 13.36 8.59 12.89
C LEU A 201 13.03 7.12 12.55
N PRO A 202 13.84 6.12 12.96
CA PRO A 202 13.48 4.71 12.91
C PRO A 202 12.10 4.41 13.50
N SER A 203 11.74 5.02 14.65
CA SER A 203 10.43 4.79 15.28
C SER A 203 9.29 5.37 14.47
N LEU A 204 9.44 6.55 13.87
CA LEU A 204 8.42 7.16 13.00
C LEU A 204 8.15 6.27 11.77
N TYR A 205 9.20 5.70 11.17
CA TYR A 205 9.08 4.73 10.08
C TYR A 205 8.40 3.43 10.52
N LEU A 206 8.89 2.80 11.59
CA LEU A 206 8.33 1.55 12.13
C LEU A 206 6.87 1.69 12.59
N LEU A 207 6.50 2.78 13.27
CA LEU A 207 5.12 3.09 13.67
C LEU A 207 4.22 3.34 12.46
N SER A 208 4.76 3.98 11.41
CA SER A 208 4.04 4.23 10.15
C SER A 208 3.97 3.00 9.25
N ASN A 209 4.71 1.93 9.58
CA ASN A 209 4.83 0.71 8.76
C ASN A 209 5.36 1.01 7.35
N CYS A 210 6.31 1.95 7.25
CA CYS A 210 7.05 2.33 6.05
C CYS A 210 8.56 2.25 6.34
N LEU A 211 9.39 2.14 5.30
CA LEU A 211 10.87 2.15 5.45
C LEU A 211 11.52 3.43 4.90
N SER A 212 10.83 4.13 4.02
CA SER A 212 11.31 5.30 3.28
C SER A 212 10.10 6.16 2.87
N PRO A 213 10.32 7.36 2.28
CA PRO A 213 9.26 8.06 1.53
C PRO A 213 8.77 7.22 0.34
N PRO A 214 7.51 7.35 -0.13
CA PRO A 214 6.96 6.47 -1.17
C PRO A 214 7.58 6.63 -2.56
N TYR A 215 8.22 7.77 -2.82
CA TYR A 215 8.96 8.05 -4.06
C TYR A 215 10.37 7.44 -4.06
N SER A 216 10.86 6.96 -2.91
CA SER A 216 12.14 6.26 -2.82
C SER A 216 11.97 4.81 -3.30
N PRO A 217 12.92 4.25 -4.10
CA PRO A 217 12.85 2.87 -4.61
C PRO A 217 13.18 1.79 -3.56
N VAL A 218 13.08 2.12 -2.27
CA VAL A 218 13.38 1.24 -1.14
C VAL A 218 12.13 0.42 -0.78
N GLU A 219 12.04 -0.76 -1.38
CA GLU A 219 11.01 -1.76 -1.05
C GLU A 219 11.66 -2.90 -0.25
N LEU A 220 11.02 -3.34 0.85
CA LEU A 220 11.49 -4.50 1.63
C LEU A 220 11.70 -5.73 0.72
N GLY A 221 10.82 -5.91 -0.28
CA GLY A 221 10.96 -6.93 -1.31
C GLY A 221 11.05 -8.34 -0.73
N ILE A 222 10.26 -8.61 0.32
CA ILE A 222 10.10 -9.92 0.95
C ILE A 222 8.72 -10.47 0.60
N GLY A 223 8.70 -11.64 -0.03
CA GLY A 223 7.49 -12.42 -0.22
C GLY A 223 7.09 -13.15 1.07
N SER A 224 5.80 -13.38 1.24
CA SER A 224 5.25 -14.08 2.40
C SER A 224 5.86 -15.47 2.62
N SER A 225 6.26 -16.16 1.55
CA SER A 225 6.95 -17.44 1.57
C SER A 225 8.29 -17.41 2.33
N VAL A 226 9.05 -16.31 2.24
CA VAL A 226 10.33 -16.13 2.98
C VAL A 226 10.06 -16.06 4.48
N ILE A 227 9.03 -15.32 4.89
CA ILE A 227 8.64 -15.15 6.30
C ILE A 227 8.27 -16.51 6.91
N SER A 228 7.44 -17.32 6.23
CA SER A 228 7.12 -18.64 6.77
C SER A 228 8.23 -19.66 6.66
N LYS A 229 9.13 -19.59 5.68
CA LYS A 229 10.33 -20.45 5.69
C LYS A 229 11.17 -20.17 6.94
N ALA A 230 11.36 -18.90 7.29
CA ALA A 230 12.03 -18.50 8.52
C ALA A 230 11.27 -18.99 9.78
N ILE A 231 9.94 -18.84 9.84
CA ILE A 231 9.13 -19.35 10.96
C ILE A 231 9.23 -20.88 11.06
N GLN A 232 9.15 -21.62 9.95
CA GLN A 232 9.29 -23.10 9.93
C GLN A 232 10.67 -23.53 10.42
N HIS A 233 11.74 -22.87 9.95
CA HIS A 233 13.11 -23.17 10.37
C HIS A 233 13.31 -22.97 11.88
N ILE A 234 12.78 -21.86 12.43
CA ILE A 234 12.95 -21.52 13.86
C ILE A 234 12.06 -22.36 14.79
N SER A 235 10.82 -22.66 14.36
CA SER A 235 9.84 -23.39 15.18
C SER A 235 9.89 -24.90 15.01
N GLY A 236 10.56 -25.42 13.98
CA GLY A 236 10.50 -26.83 13.59
C GLY A 236 9.15 -27.29 13.04
N LEU A 237 8.19 -26.37 12.83
CA LEU A 237 6.85 -26.71 12.36
C LEU A 237 6.84 -27.14 10.89
N THR A 238 6.09 -28.21 10.60
CA THR A 238 5.81 -28.61 9.22
C THR A 238 4.91 -27.60 8.52
N SER A 239 4.97 -27.53 7.19
CA SER A 239 4.15 -26.60 6.40
C SER A 239 2.63 -26.82 6.59
N SER A 240 2.20 -28.05 6.92
CA SER A 240 0.79 -28.34 7.23
C SER A 240 0.40 -27.85 8.64
N ALA A 241 1.30 -27.96 9.62
CA ALA A 241 1.08 -27.40 10.96
C ALA A 241 1.01 -25.87 10.92
N LEU A 242 1.93 -25.22 10.21
CA LEU A 242 1.91 -23.77 10.07
C LEU A 242 0.66 -23.27 9.33
N ARG A 243 0.19 -23.99 8.29
CA ARG A 243 -1.07 -23.66 7.61
C ARG A 243 -2.26 -23.72 8.56
N ARG A 244 -2.34 -24.70 9.47
CA ARG A 244 -3.41 -24.74 10.49
C ARG A 244 -3.40 -23.49 11.37
N LEU A 245 -2.22 -23.05 11.83
CA LEU A 245 -2.10 -21.79 12.58
C LEU A 245 -2.59 -20.59 11.74
N TYR A 246 -2.23 -20.48 10.46
CA TYR A 246 -2.74 -19.43 9.58
C TYR A 246 -4.26 -19.45 9.45
N ASN A 247 -4.87 -20.61 9.26
CA ASN A 247 -6.33 -20.74 9.15
C ASN A 247 -7.06 -20.42 10.46
N SER A 248 -6.41 -20.63 11.62
CA SER A 248 -6.98 -20.29 12.94
C SER A 248 -6.82 -18.81 13.31
N PHE A 249 -5.68 -18.19 13.01
CA PHE A 249 -5.37 -16.82 13.46
C PHE A 249 -5.60 -15.73 12.39
N GLY A 250 -5.45 -16.02 11.10
CA GLY A 250 -5.59 -15.04 10.01
C GLY A 250 -4.60 -13.85 10.05
N ASP A 251 -3.53 -13.98 10.83
CA ASP A 251 -2.50 -12.96 11.04
C ASP A 251 -1.09 -13.58 11.12
N PRO A 252 -0.12 -13.14 10.29
CA PRO A 252 1.21 -13.72 10.29
C PRO A 252 1.98 -13.43 11.59
N GLY A 253 1.68 -12.33 12.30
CA GLY A 253 2.30 -12.01 13.58
C GLY A 253 1.83 -12.93 14.71
N ASP A 254 0.52 -13.16 14.81
CA ASP A 254 -0.04 -14.09 15.79
C ASP A 254 0.42 -15.53 15.53
N VAL A 255 0.51 -15.94 14.26
CA VAL A 255 1.11 -17.21 13.86
C VAL A 255 2.58 -17.31 14.28
N ALA A 256 3.38 -16.25 14.10
CA ALA A 256 4.79 -16.25 14.49
C ALA A 256 4.98 -16.27 16.01
N PHE A 257 4.13 -15.55 16.75
CA PHE A 257 4.10 -15.57 18.21
C PHE A 257 3.79 -16.98 18.73
N GLU A 258 2.73 -17.61 18.22
CA GLU A 258 2.34 -18.95 18.65
C GLU A 258 3.36 -20.01 18.22
N ALA A 259 3.89 -19.93 17.00
CA ALA A 259 4.94 -20.84 16.54
C ALA A 259 6.24 -20.74 17.37
N LYS A 260 6.54 -19.57 17.95
CA LYS A 260 7.73 -19.36 18.78
C LYS A 260 7.47 -19.57 20.29
N SER A 261 6.22 -19.68 20.75
CA SER A 261 5.86 -19.76 22.18
C SER A 261 6.58 -20.89 22.93
N ASN A 262 6.84 -22.00 22.24
CA ASN A 262 7.52 -23.19 22.77
C ASN A 262 9.01 -23.28 22.43
N VAL A 263 9.57 -22.34 21.65
CA VAL A 263 10.97 -22.36 21.20
C VAL A 263 11.88 -21.76 22.28
N ARG A 264 12.88 -22.54 22.73
CA ARG A 264 13.88 -22.10 23.71
C ARG A 264 15.27 -22.14 23.07
N THR A 265 16.03 -21.05 23.20
CA THR A 265 17.46 -21.02 22.83
C THR A 265 18.32 -21.44 24.02
N LEU A 266 19.41 -22.17 23.75
CA LEU A 266 20.37 -22.57 24.80
C LEU A 266 21.19 -21.37 25.32
N VAL A 267 21.45 -20.40 24.43
CA VAL A 267 22.16 -19.16 24.73
C VAL A 267 21.16 -17.99 24.63
N PRO A 268 21.16 -17.03 25.56
CA PRO A 268 20.35 -15.82 25.44
C PRO A 268 20.91 -14.90 24.35
N HIS A 269 20.07 -14.50 23.41
CA HIS A 269 20.42 -13.47 22.44
C HIS A 269 20.34 -12.06 23.06
N PRO A 270 21.19 -11.12 22.64
CA PRO A 270 21.10 -9.72 23.06
C PRO A 270 19.75 -9.13 22.66
N PRO A 271 19.22 -8.15 23.43
CA PRO A 271 17.96 -7.48 23.10
C PRO A 271 18.02 -6.79 21.73
N LEU A 272 16.90 -6.80 21.02
CA LEU A 272 16.75 -6.04 19.78
C LEU A 272 16.71 -4.54 20.10
N MET A 273 17.37 -3.72 19.26
CA MET A 273 17.38 -2.25 19.37
C MET A 273 16.57 -1.63 18.24
N ILE A 274 15.87 -0.53 18.50
CA ILE A 274 15.00 0.12 17.49
C ILE A 274 15.78 0.47 16.22
N VAL A 275 16.93 1.14 16.36
CA VAL A 275 17.82 1.52 15.25
C VAL A 275 18.27 0.27 14.49
N ALA A 276 18.83 -0.72 15.19
CA ALA A 276 19.33 -1.94 14.57
C ALA A 276 18.23 -2.72 13.82
N VAL A 277 17.00 -2.81 14.35
CA VAL A 277 15.87 -3.44 13.65
C VAL A 277 15.56 -2.70 12.35
N TYR A 278 15.52 -1.37 12.37
CA TYR A 278 15.33 -0.56 11.17
C TYR A 278 16.47 -0.75 10.15
N ASP A 279 17.73 -0.75 10.60
CA ASP A 279 18.90 -1.00 9.74
C ASP A 279 18.86 -2.39 9.10
N TYR A 280 18.43 -3.43 9.83
CA TYR A 280 18.24 -4.76 9.24
C TYR A 280 17.11 -4.79 8.19
N LEU A 281 16.04 -3.99 8.36
CA LEU A 281 14.98 -3.85 7.35
C LEU A 281 15.48 -3.11 6.10
N LEU A 282 16.30 -2.07 6.26
CA LEU A 282 16.98 -1.40 5.15
C LEU A 282 17.97 -2.33 4.44
N LYS A 283 18.75 -3.12 5.19
CA LYS A 283 19.64 -4.15 4.64
C LYS A 283 18.87 -5.20 3.83
N ILE A 284 17.70 -5.62 4.30
CA ILE A 284 16.79 -6.49 3.56
C ILE A 284 16.32 -5.81 2.27
N ALA A 285 15.88 -4.55 2.32
CA ALA A 285 15.38 -3.81 1.15
C ALA A 285 16.47 -3.64 0.07
N ASN A 286 17.69 -3.34 0.50
CA ASN A 286 18.85 -3.14 -0.38
C ASN A 286 19.47 -4.44 -0.92
N SER A 287 19.11 -5.61 -0.38
CA SER A 287 19.58 -6.91 -0.88
C SER A 287 18.92 -7.25 -2.24
N LYS A 288 19.70 -7.20 -3.32
CA LYS A 288 19.27 -7.41 -4.72
C LYS A 288 20.21 -8.39 -5.45
N GLY A 289 19.79 -8.92 -6.60
CA GLY A 289 20.57 -9.86 -7.42
C GLY A 289 20.41 -11.34 -7.05
N GLN A 290 21.23 -12.21 -7.66
CA GLN A 290 21.22 -13.65 -7.38
C GLN A 290 21.55 -13.93 -5.91
N GLY A 291 20.89 -14.94 -5.33
CA GLY A 291 21.05 -15.29 -3.91
C GLY A 291 20.38 -14.34 -2.90
N ALA A 292 19.90 -13.16 -3.30
CA ALA A 292 19.30 -12.17 -2.40
C ALA A 292 18.13 -12.73 -1.58
N ALA A 293 17.29 -13.61 -2.14
CA ALA A 293 16.20 -14.25 -1.41
C ALA A 293 16.69 -15.06 -0.18
N LYS A 294 17.82 -15.77 -0.30
CA LYS A 294 18.44 -16.52 0.81
C LYS A 294 19.05 -15.56 1.83
N GLN A 295 19.72 -14.50 1.39
CA GLN A 295 20.26 -13.46 2.29
C GLN A 295 19.14 -12.79 3.10
N LYS A 296 18.04 -12.38 2.46
CA LYS A 296 16.84 -11.83 3.13
C LYS A 296 16.26 -12.82 4.14
N GLN A 297 16.14 -14.10 3.78
CA GLN A 297 15.70 -15.15 4.71
C GLN A 297 16.62 -15.24 5.94
N THR A 298 17.95 -15.25 5.75
CA THR A 298 18.92 -15.31 6.86
C THR A 298 18.82 -14.09 7.80
N VAL A 299 18.58 -12.88 7.27
CA VAL A 299 18.37 -11.69 8.12
C VAL A 299 17.06 -11.78 8.90
N VAL A 300 15.96 -12.21 8.25
CA VAL A 300 14.68 -12.45 8.94
C VAL A 300 14.84 -13.50 10.03
N GLU A 301 15.54 -14.59 9.77
CA GLU A 301 15.79 -15.63 10.76
C GLU A 301 16.60 -15.10 11.96
N LYS A 302 17.67 -14.33 11.71
CA LYS A 302 18.47 -13.69 12.76
C LYS A 302 17.62 -12.80 13.67
N LEU A 303 16.74 -11.97 13.08
CA LEU A 303 15.83 -11.10 13.83
C LEU A 303 14.81 -11.92 14.63
N LEU A 304 14.19 -12.93 14.01
CA LEU A 304 13.18 -13.77 14.66
C LEU A 304 13.74 -14.67 15.76
N VAL A 305 14.99 -15.14 15.65
CA VAL A 305 15.65 -15.89 16.73
C VAL A 305 15.89 -15.00 17.96
N ALA A 306 16.31 -13.76 17.75
CA ALA A 306 16.58 -12.80 18.82
C ALA A 306 15.31 -12.26 19.50
N ALA A 307 14.20 -12.12 18.76
CA ALA A 307 12.93 -11.60 19.24
C ALA A 307 12.32 -12.42 20.40
N LYS A 308 11.83 -11.73 21.43
CA LYS A 308 11.24 -12.33 22.65
C LYS A 308 9.77 -11.95 22.79
N GLY A 309 8.91 -12.93 23.05
CA GLY A 309 7.47 -12.73 23.25
C GLY A 309 6.82 -11.91 22.13
N GLU A 310 6.17 -10.80 22.50
CA GLU A 310 5.49 -9.86 21.62
C GLU A 310 6.36 -9.30 20.48
N GLU A 311 7.70 -9.21 20.66
CA GLU A 311 8.58 -8.73 19.59
C GLU A 311 8.42 -9.56 18.32
N SER A 312 8.23 -10.88 18.46
CA SER A 312 8.00 -11.81 17.34
C SER A 312 6.74 -11.46 16.54
N ARG A 313 5.66 -11.07 17.24
CA ARG A 313 4.38 -10.70 16.63
C ARG A 313 4.52 -9.45 15.79
N TYR A 314 5.07 -8.39 16.38
CA TYR A 314 5.16 -7.09 15.71
C TYR A 314 6.25 -7.03 14.65
N LEU A 315 7.38 -7.71 14.86
CA LEU A 315 8.42 -7.87 13.85
C LEU A 315 7.87 -8.54 12.59
N VAL A 316 7.11 -9.64 12.72
CA VAL A 316 6.49 -10.29 11.55
C VAL A 316 5.39 -9.45 10.91
N ARG A 317 4.63 -8.67 11.70
CA ARG A 317 3.66 -7.71 11.15
C ARG A 317 4.34 -6.59 10.36
N THR A 318 5.47 -6.05 10.83
CA THR A 318 6.29 -5.09 10.08
C THR A 318 6.89 -5.72 8.82
N LEU A 319 7.45 -6.94 8.90
CA LEU A 319 7.96 -7.68 7.73
C LEU A 319 6.88 -8.00 6.70
N SER A 320 5.62 -8.18 7.16
CA SER A 320 4.45 -8.39 6.30
C SER A 320 3.80 -7.08 5.82
N LEU A 321 4.40 -5.93 6.16
CA LEU A 321 3.87 -4.57 5.94
C LEU A 321 2.40 -4.41 6.38
N ASN A 322 2.00 -5.03 7.49
CA ASN A 322 0.62 -5.03 7.98
C ASN A 322 0.57 -4.98 9.52
N LEU A 323 0.84 -3.81 10.09
CA LEU A 323 1.07 -3.61 11.54
C LEU A 323 -0.15 -3.83 12.46
N ARG A 324 -1.38 -3.57 11.96
CA ARG A 324 -2.67 -3.86 12.63
C ARG A 324 -2.85 -3.30 14.05
N VAL A 325 -2.20 -2.18 14.36
CA VAL A 325 -2.26 -1.50 15.68
C VAL A 325 -3.37 -0.46 15.83
N GLY A 326 -4.17 -0.18 14.81
CA GLY A 326 -5.24 0.84 14.87
C GLY A 326 -4.76 2.30 14.88
N ALA A 327 -3.47 2.55 15.12
CA ALA A 327 -2.82 3.80 14.77
C ALA A 327 -2.73 3.95 13.24
N VAL A 328 -2.87 5.19 12.77
CA VAL A 328 -2.71 5.60 11.36
C VAL A 328 -1.78 6.80 11.30
N ARG A 329 -1.23 7.10 10.12
CA ARG A 329 -0.33 8.26 9.91
C ARG A 329 -0.81 9.55 10.55
N THR A 330 -2.10 9.91 10.43
CA THR A 330 -2.63 11.14 11.04
C THR A 330 -2.61 11.13 12.57
N SER A 331 -2.74 9.96 13.20
CA SER A 331 -2.54 9.78 14.65
C SER A 331 -1.06 9.96 15.03
N ILE A 332 -0.14 9.43 14.21
CA ILE A 332 1.32 9.56 14.41
C ILE A 332 1.75 11.02 14.27
N LEU A 333 1.29 11.74 13.25
CA LEU A 333 1.58 13.17 13.06
C LEU A 333 0.97 14.03 14.18
N THR A 334 -0.25 13.73 14.63
CA THR A 334 -0.83 14.37 15.83
C THR A 334 0.02 14.12 17.07
N ALA A 335 0.44 12.88 17.30
CA ALA A 335 1.23 12.51 18.47
C ALA A 335 2.64 13.11 18.44
N LEU A 336 3.27 13.19 17.26
CA LEU A 336 4.53 13.90 17.05
C LEU A 336 4.38 15.38 17.41
N ALA A 337 3.39 16.08 16.84
CA ALA A 337 3.12 17.48 17.16
C ALA A 337 2.93 17.73 18.67
N ARG A 338 2.16 16.86 19.35
CA ARG A 338 1.96 16.93 20.80
C ARG A 338 3.23 16.63 21.59
N ALA A 339 4.01 15.63 21.18
CA ALA A 339 5.27 15.30 21.81
C ALA A 339 6.26 16.46 21.72
N LEU A 340 6.34 17.14 20.58
CA LEU A 340 7.19 18.32 20.37
C LEU A 340 6.77 19.49 21.27
N VAL A 341 5.46 19.77 21.41
CA VAL A 341 4.96 20.82 22.33
C VAL A 341 5.25 20.50 23.81
N LEU A 342 5.32 19.21 24.17
CA LEU A 342 5.54 18.72 25.54
C LEU A 342 7.00 18.37 25.87
N THR A 343 7.96 18.68 24.99
CA THR A 343 9.39 18.39 25.16
C THR A 343 10.20 19.69 25.05
N SER A 344 11.32 19.80 25.78
CA SER A 344 12.16 21.01 25.76
C SER A 344 12.70 21.32 24.36
N GLN A 345 12.76 22.60 23.99
CA GLN A 345 13.35 23.05 22.73
C GLN A 345 14.86 22.73 22.65
N THR A 346 15.57 22.69 23.77
CA THR A 346 16.98 22.23 23.87
C THR A 346 17.10 20.75 23.48
N SER A 347 16.06 19.95 23.72
CA SER A 347 15.95 18.56 23.23
C SER A 347 15.57 18.46 21.74
N LEU A 348 15.08 19.55 21.16
CA LEU A 348 14.73 19.70 19.74
C LEU A 348 15.77 20.51 18.94
N GLY A 349 16.91 20.90 19.52
CA GLY A 349 17.93 21.70 18.82
C GLY A 349 17.54 23.16 18.56
N GLY A 350 16.47 23.65 19.19
CA GLY A 350 16.16 25.07 19.23
C GLY A 350 17.06 25.84 20.22
N PRO A 351 17.01 27.19 20.21
CA PRO A 351 17.70 28.00 21.21
C PRO A 351 17.20 27.68 22.63
N ASP A 352 18.07 27.86 23.62
CA ASP A 352 17.78 27.52 25.01
C ASP A 352 16.76 28.52 25.59
N CYS A 353 15.48 28.17 25.50
CA CYS A 353 14.36 28.94 26.02
C CYS A 353 13.68 28.17 27.16
N ASP A 354 14.10 28.48 28.38
CA ASP A 354 13.75 27.84 29.66
C ASP A 354 12.27 28.02 30.08
N HIS A 355 11.39 28.33 29.12
CA HIS A 355 10.06 28.93 29.34
C HIS A 355 8.94 28.29 28.49
N SER A 356 9.09 27.05 28.03
CA SER A 356 7.90 26.29 27.63
C SER A 356 7.08 25.93 28.87
N LEU A 357 6.05 26.72 29.18
CA LEU A 357 5.11 26.55 30.30
C LEU A 357 4.38 25.18 30.34
N TYR A 358 4.62 24.32 29.34
CA TYR A 358 4.04 22.98 29.19
C TYR A 358 5.08 21.87 29.33
N HIS A 359 6.35 22.22 29.56
CA HIS A 359 7.43 21.31 29.93
C HIS A 359 7.31 20.93 31.41
N ALA A 360 6.23 20.25 31.77
CA ALA A 360 5.96 19.83 33.13
C ALA A 360 5.52 18.35 33.17
N THR A 361 6.36 17.54 33.79
CA THR A 361 5.94 16.30 34.43
C THR A 361 5.05 16.60 35.64
N SER A 362 4.01 15.79 35.82
CA SER A 362 3.38 15.48 37.11
C SER A 362 2.66 16.59 37.90
N GLN A 363 2.68 17.86 37.48
CA GLN A 363 1.99 18.95 38.18
C GLN A 363 0.52 19.12 37.74
N SER A 364 -0.36 19.49 38.67
CA SER A 364 -1.77 19.76 38.40
C SER A 364 -1.96 21.06 37.60
N ILE A 365 -2.07 20.94 36.28
CA ILE A 365 -2.28 22.08 35.38
C ILE A 365 -3.69 22.67 35.57
N SER A 366 -3.76 23.99 35.77
CA SER A 366 -5.02 24.74 35.88
C SER A 366 -5.85 24.68 34.59
N SER A 367 -7.16 24.96 34.68
CA SER A 367 -8.07 25.00 33.52
C SER A 367 -7.59 25.97 32.42
N ALA A 368 -7.19 27.18 32.80
CA ALA A 368 -6.70 28.20 31.87
C ALA A 368 -5.38 27.81 31.17
N GLN A 369 -4.48 27.09 31.86
CA GLN A 369 -3.26 26.56 31.23
C GLN A 369 -3.58 25.41 30.25
N ARG A 370 -4.54 24.54 30.59
CA ARG A 370 -5.01 23.46 29.70
C ARG A 370 -5.66 24.00 28.42
N GLU A 371 -6.37 25.11 28.50
CA GLU A 371 -6.97 25.77 27.32
C GLU A 371 -5.89 26.31 26.37
N LYS A 372 -4.94 27.12 26.87
CA LYS A 372 -3.81 27.63 26.08
C LYS A 372 -2.93 26.51 25.48
N LEU A 373 -2.77 25.40 26.21
CA LEU A 373 -2.10 24.20 25.68
C LEU A 373 -2.88 23.60 24.51
N HIS A 374 -4.21 23.50 24.63
CA HIS A 374 -5.05 22.94 23.58
C HIS A 374 -4.96 23.76 22.29
N GLU A 375 -4.91 25.09 22.40
CA GLU A 375 -4.62 25.99 21.28
C GLU A 375 -3.25 25.71 20.66
N LYS A 376 -2.18 25.59 21.47
CA LYS A 376 -0.85 25.20 20.97
C LYS A 376 -0.85 23.83 20.28
N PHE A 377 -1.57 22.84 20.82
CA PHE A 377 -1.73 21.55 20.15
C PHE A 377 -2.46 21.69 18.80
N ILE A 378 -3.51 22.50 18.69
CA ILE A 378 -4.20 22.73 17.41
C ILE A 378 -3.23 23.34 16.39
N GLN A 379 -2.44 24.34 16.79
CA GLN A 379 -1.44 25.00 15.93
C GLN A 379 -0.33 24.02 15.49
N ALA A 380 0.30 23.32 16.45
CA ALA A 380 1.35 22.34 16.19
C ALA A 380 0.86 21.17 15.31
N GLU A 381 -0.34 20.65 15.61
CA GLU A 381 -0.96 19.59 14.82
C GLU A 381 -1.27 20.05 13.39
N ALA A 382 -1.66 21.31 13.19
CA ALA A 382 -1.88 21.87 11.85
C ALA A 382 -0.55 22.05 11.11
N LEU A 383 0.49 22.56 11.75
CA LEU A 383 1.82 22.78 11.17
C LEU A 383 2.48 21.46 10.74
N VAL A 384 2.63 20.49 11.65
CA VAL A 384 3.25 19.18 11.33
C VAL A 384 2.49 18.44 10.23
N LYS A 385 1.15 18.54 10.22
CA LYS A 385 0.34 17.96 9.13
C LYS A 385 0.54 18.72 7.81
N LYS A 386 0.52 20.06 7.81
CA LYS A 386 0.78 20.92 6.63
C LYS A 386 2.12 20.54 5.99
N VAL A 387 3.19 20.51 6.79
CA VAL A 387 4.54 20.14 6.33
C VAL A 387 4.53 18.72 5.77
N PHE A 388 4.02 17.72 6.49
CA PHE A 388 4.02 16.35 5.98
C PHE A 388 3.22 16.19 4.68
N VAL A 389 2.05 16.82 4.52
CA VAL A 389 1.24 16.64 3.31
C VAL A 389 1.82 17.36 2.10
N GLN A 390 2.64 18.40 2.30
CA GLN A 390 3.40 19.11 1.25
C GLN A 390 4.77 18.49 0.99
N HIS A 391 5.34 17.81 1.98
CA HIS A 391 6.69 17.27 1.99
C HIS A 391 6.73 15.95 2.82
N PRO A 392 6.28 14.81 2.27
CA PRO A 392 6.05 13.57 3.01
C PRO A 392 7.33 12.75 3.23
N ASN A 393 8.30 13.35 3.92
CA ASN A 393 9.58 12.74 4.26
C ASN A 393 9.89 12.90 5.75
N TYR A 394 9.95 11.79 6.50
CA TYR A 394 10.29 11.82 7.93
C TYR A 394 11.75 12.20 8.19
N GLU A 395 12.68 11.88 7.29
CA GLU A 395 14.11 12.25 7.44
C GLU A 395 14.26 13.77 7.41
N HIS A 396 13.68 14.43 6.41
CA HIS A 396 13.72 15.89 6.28
C HIS A 396 12.95 16.58 7.41
N ILE A 397 11.80 16.03 7.84
CA ILE A 397 11.05 16.56 8.99
C ILE A 397 11.86 16.45 10.28
N VAL A 398 12.48 15.30 10.57
CA VAL A 398 13.31 15.12 11.78
C VAL A 398 14.56 16.01 11.74
N ALA A 399 15.21 16.13 10.58
CA ALA A 399 16.36 17.04 10.41
C ALA A 399 15.97 18.51 10.57
N GLY A 400 14.83 18.95 9.99
CA GLY A 400 14.31 20.30 10.15
C GLY A 400 13.92 20.62 11.59
N LEU A 401 13.27 19.66 12.28
CA LEU A 401 12.98 19.75 13.71
C LEU A 401 14.27 19.95 14.52
N PHE A 402 15.28 19.09 14.34
CA PHE A 402 16.55 19.19 15.06
C PHE A 402 17.44 20.39 14.68
N LYS A 403 17.10 21.13 13.61
CA LYS A 403 17.82 22.33 13.16
C LYS A 403 17.22 23.64 13.71
N GLY A 404 15.92 23.70 13.97
CA GLY A 404 15.25 24.95 14.35
C GLY A 404 13.99 24.81 15.21
N GLY A 405 13.72 23.62 15.76
CA GLY A 405 12.55 23.34 16.58
C GLY A 405 11.23 23.29 15.79
N LEU A 406 10.12 23.20 16.52
CA LEU A 406 8.77 23.08 15.94
C LEU A 406 8.34 24.33 15.17
N ASP A 407 8.57 25.52 15.71
CA ASP A 407 7.96 26.77 15.22
C ASP A 407 8.55 27.26 13.89
N SER A 408 9.72 26.74 13.49
CA SER A 408 10.38 27.03 12.20
C SER A 408 10.35 25.86 11.21
N LEU A 409 9.52 24.84 11.47
CA LEU A 409 9.54 23.59 10.71
C LEU A 409 9.20 23.76 9.22
N ASP A 410 8.25 24.63 8.88
CA ASP A 410 7.85 24.85 7.47
C ASP A 410 8.80 25.78 6.70
N LEU A 411 9.62 26.58 7.40
CA LEU A 411 10.78 27.27 6.82
C LEU A 411 11.91 26.28 6.49
N HIS A 412 12.15 25.31 7.37
CA HIS A 412 13.19 24.29 7.18
C HIS A 412 12.80 23.16 6.23
N VAL A 413 11.51 22.88 6.07
CA VAL A 413 10.96 21.81 5.23
C VAL A 413 9.85 22.37 4.33
N PRO A 414 10.18 23.28 3.39
CA PRO A 414 9.21 23.88 2.48
C PRO A 414 8.72 22.88 1.42
N LEU A 415 7.61 23.19 0.76
CA LEU A 415 7.24 22.55 -0.50
C LEU A 415 8.39 22.71 -1.50
N THR A 416 8.88 21.59 -2.03
CA THR A 416 10.11 21.54 -2.84
C THR A 416 9.82 20.80 -4.15
N VAL A 417 10.13 21.41 -5.29
CA VAL A 417 9.94 20.75 -6.60
C VAL A 417 10.91 19.57 -6.72
N GLY A 418 10.42 18.44 -7.21
CA GLY A 418 11.12 17.14 -7.17
C GLY A 418 10.77 16.29 -5.94
N ILE A 419 10.01 16.81 -4.98
CA ILE A 419 9.45 16.05 -3.85
C ILE A 419 7.91 16.12 -3.92
N PRO A 420 7.21 14.99 -4.06
CA PRO A 420 5.77 15.00 -4.29
C PRO A 420 4.97 15.39 -3.05
N LEU A 421 3.88 16.12 -3.28
CA LEU A 421 2.87 16.43 -2.26
C LEU A 421 1.63 15.54 -2.39
N HIS A 422 0.92 15.34 -1.29
CA HIS A 422 -0.28 14.50 -1.26
C HIS A 422 -1.41 15.07 -2.13
N PRO A 423 -2.08 14.26 -2.97
CA PRO A 423 -3.13 14.75 -3.85
C PRO A 423 -4.41 15.15 -3.09
N THR A 424 -5.09 16.20 -3.58
CA THR A 424 -6.48 16.50 -3.21
C THR A 424 -7.42 15.40 -3.74
N LEU A 425 -8.42 14.99 -2.95
CA LEU A 425 -9.34 13.89 -3.26
C LEU A 425 -10.82 14.34 -3.35
N GLY A 426 -11.52 13.91 -4.41
CA GLY A 426 -12.96 14.17 -4.56
C GLY A 426 -13.88 13.22 -3.75
N SER A 427 -14.95 13.78 -3.19
CA SER A 427 -16.04 13.05 -2.52
C SER A 427 -17.01 12.41 -3.52
N PRO A 428 -17.45 11.15 -3.32
CA PRO A 428 -18.44 10.53 -4.20
C PRO A 428 -19.81 11.20 -4.08
N THR A 429 -20.50 11.30 -5.20
CA THR A 429 -21.85 11.87 -5.35
C THR A 429 -22.66 10.99 -6.33
N ARG A 430 -23.99 10.90 -6.17
CA ARG A 430 -24.84 9.92 -6.87
C ARG A 430 -25.75 10.47 -7.97
N SER A 431 -25.97 11.78 -8.00
CA SER A 431 -26.75 12.46 -9.05
C SER A 431 -26.28 13.90 -9.23
N LEU A 432 -26.72 14.55 -10.30
CA LEU A 432 -26.55 16.00 -10.49
C LEU A 432 -27.33 16.80 -9.42
N ASP A 433 -28.51 16.33 -8.99
CA ASP A 433 -29.26 16.97 -7.90
C ASP A 433 -28.46 17.03 -6.60
N GLU A 434 -27.76 15.95 -6.21
CA GLU A 434 -26.92 15.95 -5.00
C GLU A 434 -25.73 16.94 -5.11
N ILE A 435 -25.31 17.30 -6.34
CA ILE A 435 -24.31 18.35 -6.60
C ILE A 435 -24.95 19.73 -6.35
N TYR A 436 -26.11 20.01 -6.94
CA TYR A 436 -26.82 21.29 -6.76
C TYR A 436 -27.30 21.50 -5.31
N ASP A 437 -27.79 20.46 -4.63
CA ASP A 437 -28.17 20.52 -3.21
C ASP A 437 -26.97 20.84 -2.30
N ARG A 438 -25.77 20.38 -2.68
CA ARG A 438 -24.54 20.54 -1.89
C ARG A 438 -23.85 21.88 -2.14
N LEU A 439 -23.80 22.32 -3.40
CA LEU A 439 -23.11 23.55 -3.80
C LEU A 439 -24.03 24.77 -3.82
N GLY A 440 -25.34 24.59 -4.03
CA GLY A 440 -26.28 25.70 -4.23
C GLY A 440 -25.89 26.53 -5.44
N ASP A 441 -25.94 27.84 -5.29
CA ASP A 441 -25.60 28.83 -6.34
C ASP A 441 -24.08 29.11 -6.44
N LEU A 442 -23.23 28.31 -5.78
CA LEU A 442 -21.78 28.48 -5.81
C LEU A 442 -21.20 28.05 -7.16
N PRO A 443 -20.35 28.88 -7.82
CA PRO A 443 -19.84 28.59 -9.15
C PRO A 443 -18.87 27.41 -9.14
N PHE A 444 -19.07 26.45 -10.04
CA PHE A 444 -18.23 25.26 -10.19
C PHE A 444 -17.90 24.96 -11.65
N ALA A 445 -16.82 24.22 -11.87
CA ALA A 445 -16.54 23.57 -13.15
C ALA A 445 -16.87 22.07 -13.04
N ALA A 446 -17.62 21.56 -14.00
CA ALA A 446 -17.67 20.14 -14.31
C ALA A 446 -16.53 19.83 -15.28
N GLU A 447 -15.71 18.82 -14.97
CA GLU A 447 -14.58 18.39 -15.78
C GLU A 447 -14.70 16.89 -16.07
N PHE A 448 -14.29 16.45 -17.26
CA PHE A 448 -14.26 15.03 -17.61
C PHE A 448 -13.39 14.25 -16.63
N LYS A 449 -13.95 13.18 -16.06
CA LYS A 449 -13.21 12.23 -15.26
C LYS A 449 -12.67 11.12 -16.13
N TYR A 450 -11.51 11.34 -16.73
CA TYR A 450 -10.78 10.33 -17.51
C TYR A 450 -10.47 9.05 -16.69
N ASP A 451 -10.43 7.91 -17.39
CA ASP A 451 -10.00 6.58 -16.89
C ASP A 451 -8.52 6.37 -17.22
N GLY A 452 -7.64 6.92 -16.38
CA GLY A 452 -6.20 6.97 -16.63
C GLY A 452 -5.35 6.67 -15.39
N GLN A 453 -4.13 7.17 -15.41
CA GLN A 453 -3.23 7.17 -14.25
C GLN A 453 -2.87 8.60 -13.86
N ARG A 454 -3.46 9.09 -12.75
CA ARG A 454 -3.10 10.37 -12.14
C ARG A 454 -1.60 10.50 -11.94
N ALA A 455 -1.06 11.61 -12.45
CA ALA A 455 0.34 11.96 -12.39
C ALA A 455 0.53 13.39 -11.90
N GLN A 456 1.40 13.54 -10.91
CA GLN A 456 1.89 14.82 -10.44
C GLN A 456 3.24 15.08 -11.11
N ILE A 457 3.29 16.05 -12.02
CA ILE A 457 4.46 16.33 -12.86
C ILE A 457 5.20 17.52 -12.28
N HIS A 458 6.45 17.30 -11.87
CA HIS A 458 7.39 18.30 -11.39
C HIS A 458 8.40 18.58 -12.49
N GLY A 459 8.60 19.86 -12.82
CA GLY A 459 9.65 20.31 -13.74
C GLY A 459 10.52 21.35 -13.07
N VAL A 460 11.85 21.25 -13.23
CA VAL A 460 12.83 22.27 -12.84
C VAL A 460 13.84 22.44 -13.97
N ARG A 461 14.06 23.67 -14.43
CA ARG A 461 15.14 23.99 -15.37
C ARG A 461 16.49 23.71 -14.69
N GLY A 462 17.32 22.88 -15.32
CA GLY A 462 18.53 22.37 -14.69
C GLY A 462 19.57 23.45 -14.49
N VAL A 463 19.85 23.80 -13.25
CA VAL A 463 20.76 24.91 -12.88
C VAL A 463 22.22 24.62 -13.27
N ASN A 464 22.65 23.35 -13.28
CA ASN A 464 24.06 22.96 -13.40
C ASN A 464 24.42 22.13 -14.65
N SER A 465 23.45 21.65 -15.43
CA SER A 465 23.70 20.62 -16.48
C SER A 465 23.03 20.88 -17.83
N GLY A 466 22.40 22.06 -18.02
CA GLY A 466 21.65 22.43 -19.24
C GLY A 466 20.34 21.66 -19.49
N ASN A 467 20.22 20.43 -19.00
CA ASN A 467 19.02 19.60 -19.08
C ASN A 467 18.06 19.85 -17.91
N PRO A 468 16.74 20.03 -18.13
CA PRO A 468 15.79 20.15 -17.03
C PRO A 468 15.62 18.82 -16.29
N SER A 469 15.46 18.91 -14.97
CA SER A 469 15.01 17.79 -14.15
C SER A 469 13.49 17.66 -14.25
N VAL A 470 13.01 16.43 -14.42
CA VAL A 470 11.59 16.11 -14.52
C VAL A 470 11.33 14.91 -13.63
N HIS A 471 10.32 15.02 -12.77
CA HIS A 471 9.85 13.90 -11.96
C HIS A 471 8.34 13.73 -12.12
N ILE A 472 7.88 12.49 -12.24
CA ILE A 472 6.48 12.15 -12.47
C ILE A 472 6.04 11.20 -11.36
N PHE A 473 5.18 11.65 -10.46
CA PHE A 473 4.76 10.87 -9.30
C PHE A 473 3.33 10.35 -9.42
N SER A 474 3.11 9.12 -8.97
CA SER A 474 1.79 8.48 -8.96
C SER A 474 0.87 9.12 -7.92
N ARG A 475 -0.43 8.79 -7.98
CA ARG A 475 -1.40 9.07 -6.91
C ARG A 475 -0.92 8.66 -5.51
N HIS A 476 -0.10 7.63 -5.41
CA HIS A 476 0.47 7.09 -4.17
C HIS A 476 1.88 7.61 -3.89
N LEU A 477 2.31 8.62 -4.65
CA LEU A 477 3.62 9.29 -4.59
C LEU A 477 4.79 8.38 -5.00
N GLU A 478 4.53 7.30 -5.73
CA GLU A 478 5.57 6.44 -6.31
C GLU A 478 6.20 7.15 -7.51
N ASP A 479 7.52 7.05 -7.69
CA ASP A 479 8.20 7.60 -8.87
C ASP A 479 7.89 6.76 -10.13
N MET A 480 7.30 7.41 -11.13
CA MET A 480 6.94 6.87 -12.45
C MET A 480 7.76 7.49 -13.59
N THR A 481 8.82 8.25 -13.29
CA THR A 481 9.60 9.02 -14.29
C THR A 481 10.19 8.09 -15.36
N THR A 482 10.73 6.93 -14.96
CA THR A 482 11.28 5.90 -15.87
C THR A 482 10.21 5.05 -16.60
N LYS A 483 8.92 5.26 -16.30
CA LYS A 483 7.79 4.66 -17.02
C LYS A 483 7.34 5.51 -18.22
N TYR A 484 7.55 6.83 -18.14
CA TYR A 484 7.03 7.81 -19.08
C TYR A 484 8.13 8.73 -19.64
N PRO A 485 9.13 8.19 -20.35
CA PRO A 485 10.19 9.00 -20.98
C PRO A 485 9.63 9.99 -22.03
N ASP A 486 8.47 9.68 -22.62
CA ASP A 486 7.70 10.51 -23.55
C ASP A 486 7.10 11.75 -22.87
N ILE A 487 6.71 11.65 -21.60
CA ILE A 487 6.30 12.80 -20.79
C ILE A 487 7.52 13.60 -20.32
N VAL A 488 8.64 12.94 -20.01
CA VAL A 488 9.92 13.63 -19.73
C VAL A 488 10.40 14.42 -20.96
N HIS A 489 10.24 13.88 -22.16
CA HIS A 489 10.52 14.57 -23.43
C HIS A 489 9.54 15.75 -23.67
N LEU A 490 8.23 15.54 -23.48
CA LEU A 490 7.22 16.60 -23.52
C LEU A 490 7.59 17.81 -22.63
N VAL A 491 7.98 17.56 -21.37
CA VAL A 491 8.40 18.63 -20.44
C VAL A 491 9.70 19.33 -20.89
N LYS A 492 10.66 18.60 -21.47
CA LYS A 492 11.86 19.20 -22.08
C LYS A 492 11.50 20.17 -23.20
N CYS A 493 10.59 19.78 -24.10
CA CYS A 493 10.12 20.63 -25.19
C CYS A 493 9.39 21.89 -24.67
N ILE A 494 8.57 21.77 -23.62
CA ILE A 494 7.93 22.93 -22.96
C ILE A 494 8.98 23.92 -22.42
N PHE A 495 10.03 23.44 -21.75
CA PHE A 495 11.12 24.30 -21.26
C PHE A 495 11.94 24.95 -22.38
N GLN A 496 12.03 24.32 -23.57
CA GLN A 496 12.68 24.92 -24.74
C GLN A 496 11.82 26.04 -25.35
N GLN A 497 10.50 25.83 -25.48
CA GLN A 497 9.58 26.82 -26.02
C GLN A 497 9.28 28.00 -25.09
N GLN A 498 9.43 27.81 -23.77
CA GLN A 498 9.20 28.85 -22.77
C GLN A 498 10.46 29.16 -21.94
N PRO A 499 11.41 29.99 -22.45
CA PRO A 499 12.65 30.32 -21.74
C PRO A 499 12.44 30.90 -20.33
N GLN A 500 11.34 31.64 -20.13
CA GLN A 500 11.03 32.28 -18.85
C GLN A 500 10.64 31.28 -17.75
N LEU A 501 10.07 30.12 -18.11
CA LEU A 501 9.63 29.11 -17.16
C LEU A 501 10.85 28.45 -16.48
N GLN A 502 10.91 28.51 -15.16
CA GLN A 502 11.99 27.95 -14.34
C GLN A 502 11.57 26.67 -13.63
N SER A 503 10.37 26.62 -13.05
CA SER A 503 9.90 25.44 -12.34
C SER A 503 8.39 25.38 -12.17
N PHE A 504 7.82 24.19 -12.02
CA PHE A 504 6.38 24.01 -11.84
C PHE A 504 6.02 22.67 -11.19
N ILE A 505 4.79 22.60 -10.65
CA ILE A 505 4.14 21.34 -10.28
C ILE A 505 2.69 21.32 -10.79
N ILE A 506 2.40 20.40 -11.71
CA ILE A 506 1.08 20.20 -12.33
C ILE A 506 0.43 18.91 -11.80
N ASP A 507 -0.89 18.94 -11.61
CA ASP A 507 -1.72 17.76 -11.34
C ASP A 507 -2.48 17.39 -12.63
N SER A 508 -2.39 16.11 -13.04
CA SER A 508 -2.84 15.65 -14.35
C SER A 508 -3.29 14.19 -14.33
N GLU A 509 -4.02 13.76 -15.36
CA GLU A 509 -4.31 12.35 -15.62
C GLU A 509 -3.61 11.92 -16.92
N ILE A 510 -2.77 10.87 -16.85
CA ILE A 510 -2.18 10.26 -18.05
C ILE A 510 -3.19 9.28 -18.62
N VAL A 511 -3.57 9.45 -19.88
CA VAL A 511 -4.58 8.63 -20.55
C VAL A 511 -4.00 8.09 -21.86
N ALA A 512 -4.26 6.81 -22.16
CA ALA A 512 -3.89 6.26 -23.47
C ALA A 512 -4.79 6.89 -24.55
N ILE A 513 -4.21 7.20 -25.71
CA ILE A 513 -4.92 7.80 -26.83
C ILE A 513 -4.59 7.09 -28.13
N ASP A 514 -5.44 7.26 -29.15
CA ASP A 514 -5.03 7.00 -30.51
C ASP A 514 -4.13 8.14 -31.05
N PRO A 515 -2.98 7.84 -31.67
CA PRO A 515 -2.16 8.87 -32.29
C PRO A 515 -2.80 9.57 -33.50
N SER A 516 -3.76 8.96 -34.22
CA SER A 516 -4.32 9.58 -35.44
C SER A 516 -5.32 10.70 -35.13
N ASP A 517 -6.31 10.44 -34.27
CA ASP A 517 -7.42 11.36 -33.98
C ASP A 517 -7.43 11.89 -32.53
N GLY A 518 -6.60 11.34 -31.64
CA GLY A 518 -6.60 11.66 -30.21
C GLY A 518 -7.68 10.93 -29.39
N GLY A 519 -8.41 10.00 -29.99
CA GLY A 519 -9.49 9.24 -29.35
C GLY A 519 -9.04 8.50 -28.11
N LEU A 520 -9.82 8.59 -27.04
CA LEU A 520 -9.48 8.02 -25.72
C LEU A 520 -9.41 6.48 -25.78
N LYS A 521 -8.39 5.89 -25.16
CA LYS A 521 -8.24 4.45 -24.96
C LYS A 521 -8.39 4.09 -23.48
N SER A 522 -8.74 2.84 -23.21
CA SER A 522 -9.09 2.35 -21.87
C SER A 522 -7.89 2.31 -20.92
N PHE A 523 -8.14 2.32 -19.60
CA PHE A 523 -7.09 2.04 -18.63
C PHE A 523 -6.42 0.68 -18.83
N GLN A 524 -7.14 -0.32 -19.37
CA GLN A 524 -6.54 -1.64 -19.65
C GLN A 524 -5.45 -1.52 -20.73
N GLU A 525 -5.69 -0.76 -21.79
CA GLU A 525 -4.68 -0.47 -22.83
C GLU A 525 -3.50 0.33 -22.27
N LEU A 526 -3.76 1.35 -21.43
CA LEU A 526 -2.70 2.08 -20.73
C LEU A 526 -1.86 1.15 -19.83
N SER A 527 -2.48 0.15 -19.21
CA SER A 527 -1.82 -0.81 -18.32
C SER A 527 -0.88 -1.79 -19.04
N ASN A 528 -0.98 -1.90 -20.37
CA ASN A 528 -0.05 -2.68 -21.20
C ASN A 528 1.31 -2.00 -21.39
N ARG A 529 1.47 -0.71 -21.03
CA ARG A 529 2.80 -0.06 -21.02
C ARG A 529 3.71 -0.72 -19.98
N ALA A 530 4.97 -0.95 -20.37
CA ALA A 530 6.02 -1.43 -19.48
C ALA A 530 6.17 -0.55 -18.23
N ARG A 531 6.64 -1.13 -17.12
CA ARG A 531 6.51 -0.50 -15.77
C ARG A 531 7.71 0.31 -15.31
N LYS A 532 8.92 0.00 -15.76
CA LYS A 532 10.20 0.62 -15.37
C LYS A 532 11.18 0.49 -16.54
N GLY A 533 12.10 1.46 -16.68
CA GLY A 533 13.19 1.40 -17.67
C GLY A 533 12.69 1.38 -19.12
N VAL A 534 11.69 2.22 -19.44
CA VAL A 534 11.12 2.30 -20.78
C VAL A 534 11.96 3.26 -21.62
N GLU A 535 12.38 2.82 -22.81
CA GLU A 535 13.03 3.67 -23.80
C GLU A 535 12.03 4.25 -24.80
N MET A 536 12.38 5.38 -25.43
CA MET A 536 11.49 6.09 -26.37
C MET A 536 11.11 5.26 -27.62
N SER A 537 11.98 4.32 -28.03
CA SER A 537 11.73 3.40 -29.14
C SER A 537 10.61 2.41 -28.87
N ASP A 538 10.41 2.03 -27.60
CA ASP A 538 9.63 0.85 -27.22
C ASP A 538 8.16 1.18 -26.92
N ILE A 539 7.80 2.45 -27.08
CA ILE A 539 6.47 2.99 -26.78
C ILE A 539 5.50 2.61 -27.88
N LYS A 540 4.73 1.54 -27.62
CA LYS A 540 3.62 1.09 -28.47
C LYS A 540 2.28 1.82 -28.19
N VAL A 541 2.13 2.40 -27.00
CA VAL A 541 0.88 3.06 -26.56
C VAL A 541 1.13 4.54 -26.31
N SER A 542 0.66 5.37 -27.24
CA SER A 542 0.65 6.83 -27.14
C SER A 542 -0.22 7.30 -25.97
N VAL A 543 0.18 8.40 -25.33
CA VAL A 543 -0.57 8.99 -24.21
C VAL A 543 -0.73 10.51 -24.35
N CYS A 544 -1.82 11.01 -23.79
CA CYS A 544 -2.01 12.43 -23.49
C CYS A 544 -1.97 12.66 -21.97
N VAL A 545 -1.36 13.76 -21.57
CA VAL A 545 -1.39 14.32 -20.22
C VAL A 545 -2.54 15.33 -20.19
N TYR A 546 -3.67 14.95 -19.56
CA TYR A 546 -4.77 15.88 -19.33
C TYR A 546 -4.55 16.62 -18.01
N ALA A 547 -4.01 17.83 -18.09
CA ALA A 547 -3.74 18.68 -16.93
C ALA A 547 -5.03 19.31 -16.38
N PHE A 548 -5.15 19.35 -15.05
CA PHE A 548 -6.37 19.81 -14.37
C PHE A 548 -6.15 20.65 -13.11
N ASP A 549 -4.92 20.83 -12.64
CA ASP A 549 -4.57 21.80 -11.58
C ASP A 549 -3.09 22.21 -11.65
N LEU A 550 -2.77 23.37 -11.08
CA LEU A 550 -1.40 23.89 -10.95
C LEU A 550 -1.15 24.23 -9.49
N MET A 551 -0.16 23.57 -8.88
CA MET A 551 0.10 23.64 -7.44
C MET A 551 1.26 24.59 -7.08
N TYR A 552 2.17 24.81 -8.03
CA TYR A 552 3.36 25.63 -7.86
C TYR A 552 3.88 26.09 -9.23
N ILE A 553 4.42 27.31 -9.31
CA ILE A 553 5.14 27.81 -10.49
C ILE A 553 6.17 28.87 -10.11
N ASP A 554 7.39 28.78 -10.67
CA ASP A 554 8.44 29.81 -10.65
C ASP A 554 8.72 30.46 -9.27
N GLY A 555 8.65 29.68 -8.18
CA GLY A 555 8.83 30.16 -6.80
C GLY A 555 7.54 30.26 -5.97
N GLU A 556 6.38 30.38 -6.62
CA GLU A 556 5.09 30.63 -5.97
C GLU A 556 4.33 29.34 -5.63
N VAL A 557 3.90 29.21 -4.37
CA VAL A 557 3.06 28.10 -3.89
C VAL A 557 1.58 28.48 -4.02
N LEU A 558 0.87 27.86 -4.97
CA LEU A 558 -0.49 28.25 -5.35
C LEU A 558 -1.59 27.56 -4.52
N LEU A 559 -1.24 26.66 -3.60
CA LEU A 559 -2.20 25.80 -2.90
C LEU A 559 -3.34 26.57 -2.19
N ALA A 560 -3.04 27.76 -1.67
CA ALA A 560 -3.98 28.63 -0.98
C ALA A 560 -4.86 29.48 -1.91
N GLN A 561 -4.57 29.54 -3.22
CA GLN A 561 -5.36 30.31 -4.18
C GLN A 561 -6.64 29.55 -4.59
N PRO A 562 -7.75 30.24 -4.93
CA PRO A 562 -8.96 29.63 -5.49
C PRO A 562 -8.70 28.83 -6.77
N PHE A 563 -9.50 27.78 -7.02
CA PHE A 563 -9.34 26.93 -8.19
C PHE A 563 -9.46 27.69 -9.52
N ARG A 564 -10.32 28.71 -9.60
CA ARG A 564 -10.45 29.59 -10.78
C ARG A 564 -9.10 30.21 -11.18
N GLU A 565 -8.33 30.68 -10.21
CA GLU A 565 -7.02 31.31 -10.43
C GLU A 565 -5.98 30.29 -10.84
N ARG A 566 -5.86 29.17 -10.10
CA ARG A 566 -4.93 28.09 -10.43
C ARG A 566 -5.19 27.51 -11.83
N ARG A 567 -6.46 27.31 -12.21
CA ARG A 567 -6.89 26.84 -13.53
C ARG A 567 -6.62 27.88 -14.62
N SER A 568 -6.83 29.18 -14.35
CA SER A 568 -6.49 30.24 -15.31
C SER A 568 -4.97 30.30 -15.57
N LEU A 569 -4.16 30.21 -14.52
CA LEU A 569 -2.71 30.20 -14.62
C LEU A 569 -2.17 28.93 -15.30
N LEU A 570 -2.76 27.76 -15.01
CA LEU A 570 -2.50 26.52 -15.75
C LEU A 570 -2.74 26.70 -17.25
N ARG A 571 -3.92 27.18 -17.64
CA ARG A 571 -4.33 27.27 -19.05
C ARG A 571 -3.50 28.28 -19.84
N SER A 572 -3.13 29.40 -19.22
CA SER A 572 -2.33 30.46 -19.85
C SER A 572 -0.83 30.13 -19.93
N ARG A 573 -0.27 29.48 -18.91
CA ARG A 573 1.16 29.11 -18.90
C ARG A 573 1.44 27.78 -19.61
N PHE A 574 0.49 26.86 -19.64
CA PHE A 574 0.63 25.53 -20.24
C PHE A 574 -0.50 25.26 -21.24
N PRO A 575 -0.56 25.96 -22.38
CA PRO A 575 -1.55 25.70 -23.43
C PRO A 575 -1.40 24.27 -24.00
N PRO A 576 -2.43 23.74 -24.69
CA PRO A 576 -2.34 22.47 -25.42
C PRO A 576 -1.08 22.41 -26.28
N PHE A 577 -0.35 21.31 -26.19
CA PHE A 577 0.95 21.18 -26.83
C PHE A 577 1.23 19.74 -27.29
N VAL A 578 1.70 19.64 -28.53
CA VAL A 578 2.10 18.39 -29.19
C VAL A 578 3.53 18.59 -29.68
N PRO A 579 4.52 17.80 -29.18
CA PRO A 579 5.87 17.80 -29.72
C PRO A 579 5.87 17.49 -31.23
N SER A 580 6.83 18.06 -31.98
CA SER A 580 7.05 17.74 -33.39
C SER A 580 7.47 16.28 -33.63
N ASP A 581 8.02 15.66 -32.59
CA ASP A 581 8.67 14.37 -32.61
C ASP A 581 7.76 13.32 -31.96
N LYS A 582 8.17 12.04 -31.93
CA LYS A 582 7.45 11.02 -31.14
C LYS A 582 7.48 11.38 -29.65
N GLY A 583 6.35 11.79 -29.08
CA GLY A 583 6.23 12.17 -27.67
C GLY A 583 4.78 12.12 -27.16
N ALA A 584 4.62 12.35 -25.85
CA ALA A 584 3.30 12.50 -25.24
C ALA A 584 2.68 13.85 -25.61
N ARG A 585 1.35 13.92 -25.64
CA ARG A 585 0.61 15.19 -25.80
C ARG A 585 0.32 15.83 -24.43
N LEU A 586 0.14 17.15 -24.40
CA LEU A 586 -0.43 17.89 -23.29
C LEU A 586 -1.75 18.52 -23.74
N ASP A 587 -2.81 18.28 -22.98
CA ASP A 587 -4.11 18.93 -23.12
C ASP A 587 -4.64 19.37 -21.74
N HIS A 588 -5.70 20.16 -21.73
CA HIS A 588 -6.50 20.38 -20.52
C HIS A 588 -7.63 19.37 -20.45
N VAL A 589 -8.07 19.03 -19.25
CA VAL A 589 -9.34 18.30 -19.09
C VAL A 589 -10.50 19.07 -19.74
N GLU A 590 -11.33 18.37 -20.50
CA GLU A 590 -12.56 18.95 -21.06
C GLU A 590 -13.47 19.41 -19.91
N SER A 591 -14.10 20.58 -20.04
CA SER A 591 -14.81 21.21 -18.93
C SER A 591 -15.99 22.09 -19.36
N CYS A 592 -17.09 22.04 -18.60
CA CYS A 592 -18.21 22.98 -18.65
C CYS A 592 -18.33 23.73 -17.32
N GLU A 593 -18.52 25.06 -17.33
CA GLU A 593 -18.74 25.85 -16.11
C GLU A 593 -20.24 26.00 -15.80
N SER A 594 -20.58 26.10 -14.51
CA SER A 594 -21.97 26.10 -14.04
C SER A 594 -22.80 27.32 -14.47
N ASP A 595 -22.14 28.36 -14.96
CA ASP A 595 -22.74 29.57 -15.53
C ASP A 595 -23.38 29.34 -16.91
N ALA A 596 -23.01 28.28 -17.61
CA ALA A 596 -23.68 27.81 -18.83
C ALA A 596 -25.10 27.27 -18.59
N GLY A 597 -25.52 27.11 -17.32
CA GLY A 597 -26.84 26.62 -16.93
C GLY A 597 -26.88 25.11 -16.64
N LYS A 598 -28.01 24.64 -16.09
CA LYS A 598 -28.16 23.23 -15.70
C LYS A 598 -28.19 22.30 -16.91
N ASP A 599 -28.96 22.67 -17.92
CA ASP A 599 -29.15 21.91 -19.16
C ASP A 599 -27.82 21.64 -19.86
N ALA A 600 -26.90 22.61 -19.88
CA ALA A 600 -25.55 22.46 -20.43
C ALA A 600 -24.66 21.53 -19.59
N ILE A 601 -24.84 21.47 -18.26
CA ILE A 601 -24.17 20.49 -17.39
C ILE A 601 -24.76 19.09 -17.56
N GLU A 602 -26.06 18.97 -17.82
CA GLU A 602 -26.75 17.71 -18.10
C GLU A 602 -26.34 17.13 -19.47
N GLU A 603 -26.27 17.96 -20.51
CA GLU A 603 -25.71 17.60 -21.81
C GLU A 603 -24.24 17.19 -21.68
N PHE A 604 -23.44 17.94 -20.92
CA PHE A 604 -22.03 17.62 -20.66
C PHE A 604 -21.86 16.31 -19.87
N TRP A 605 -22.79 15.99 -18.95
CA TRP A 605 -22.85 14.71 -18.26
C TRP A 605 -23.20 13.57 -19.23
N GLN A 606 -24.16 13.76 -20.13
CA GLN A 606 -24.51 12.78 -21.14
C GLN A 606 -23.34 12.52 -22.10
N LYS A 607 -22.66 13.57 -22.57
CA LYS A 607 -21.42 13.47 -23.35
C LYS A 607 -20.32 12.73 -22.59
N ALA A 608 -20.16 12.98 -21.28
CA ALA A 608 -19.23 12.25 -20.43
C ALA A 608 -19.62 10.76 -20.29
N ILE A 609 -20.92 10.42 -20.26
CA ILE A 609 -21.41 9.03 -20.27
C ILE A 609 -21.07 8.33 -21.59
N GLU A 610 -21.36 8.96 -22.72
CA GLU A 610 -21.14 8.40 -24.06
C GLU A 610 -19.66 8.29 -24.43
N SER A 611 -18.82 9.16 -23.85
CA SER A 611 -17.37 9.03 -23.94
C SER A 611 -16.83 7.85 -23.10
N ARG A 612 -15.59 7.44 -23.43
CA ARG A 612 -14.77 6.49 -22.64
C ARG A 612 -14.28 7.05 -21.29
N SER A 613 -14.88 8.12 -20.75
CA SER A 613 -14.61 8.62 -19.41
C SER A 613 -15.33 7.79 -18.32
N GLU A 614 -14.89 7.91 -17.06
CA GLU A 614 -15.60 7.36 -15.89
C GLU A 614 -16.84 8.18 -15.49
N GLY A 615 -16.98 9.42 -16.00
CA GLY A 615 -17.99 10.39 -15.56
C GLY A 615 -17.41 11.80 -15.40
N LEU A 616 -17.81 12.51 -14.34
CA LEU A 616 -17.43 13.91 -14.08
C LEU A 616 -16.73 14.12 -12.72
N MET A 617 -15.76 15.02 -12.72
CA MET A 617 -15.24 15.70 -11.54
C MET A 617 -15.89 17.08 -11.44
N ILE A 618 -16.55 17.40 -10.32
CA ILE A 618 -17.05 18.75 -10.07
C ILE A 618 -16.07 19.45 -9.13
N LYS A 619 -15.64 20.67 -9.46
CA LYS A 619 -14.72 21.48 -8.65
C LYS A 619 -15.28 22.88 -8.44
N LEU A 620 -15.48 23.27 -7.19
CA LEU A 620 -15.80 24.65 -6.81
C LEU A 620 -14.73 25.61 -7.35
N LEU A 621 -15.13 26.66 -8.07
CA LEU A 621 -14.23 27.61 -8.73
C LEU A 621 -13.69 28.67 -7.77
N SER A 622 -14.58 29.24 -6.95
CA SER A 622 -14.26 30.31 -6.01
C SER A 622 -14.79 29.97 -4.62
N SER A 623 -14.02 30.27 -3.58
CA SER A 623 -14.53 30.26 -2.20
C SER A 623 -15.43 31.48 -2.03
N ASP A 624 -16.66 31.30 -1.56
CA ASP A 624 -17.57 32.43 -1.30
C ASP A 624 -17.58 32.76 0.20
N THR A 625 -17.27 34.01 0.55
CA THR A 625 -17.29 34.53 1.92
C THR A 625 -18.59 35.25 2.27
N ARG A 626 -19.72 34.92 1.63
CA ARG A 626 -21.05 35.36 2.08
C ARG A 626 -21.24 35.06 3.57
N GLN A 627 -21.33 36.13 4.36
CA GLN A 627 -21.83 36.07 5.74
C GLN A 627 -23.29 35.55 5.71
N GLU A 628 -23.71 34.87 6.78
CA GLU A 628 -25.07 34.31 6.89
C GLU A 628 -26.13 35.41 7.14
N ASP A 629 -26.38 36.27 6.15
CA ASP A 629 -27.57 37.12 6.13
C ASP A 629 -28.79 36.26 5.78
N GLY A 630 -29.59 35.92 6.80
CA GLY A 630 -30.95 35.41 6.61
C GLY A 630 -31.24 34.02 7.20
N MET A 631 -31.42 33.98 8.53
CA MET A 631 -32.44 33.18 9.24
C MET A 631 -33.09 32.01 8.47
N ARG A 632 -32.44 30.84 8.42
CA ARG A 632 -33.13 29.55 8.20
C ARG A 632 -33.05 28.70 9.47
N LYS A 633 -34.17 28.55 10.17
CA LYS A 633 -34.30 27.67 11.35
C LYS A 633 -34.18 26.20 10.94
N GLY A 634 -32.95 25.69 10.90
CA GLY A 634 -32.62 24.27 10.77
C GLY A 634 -31.27 24.00 11.42
N ASN A 635 -31.20 23.04 12.35
CA ASN A 635 -30.01 22.79 13.16
C ASN A 635 -28.85 22.19 12.34
N GLY A 636 -28.07 23.05 11.69
CA GLY A 636 -26.81 22.70 11.05
C GLY A 636 -26.15 23.90 10.36
N LYS A 637 -25.14 24.50 11.00
CA LYS A 637 -24.25 25.47 10.35
C LYS A 637 -23.73 24.87 9.04
N ARG A 638 -23.97 25.52 7.90
CA ARG A 638 -23.39 25.10 6.63
C ARG A 638 -21.88 25.31 6.72
N LYS A 639 -21.11 24.23 6.59
CA LYS A 639 -19.64 24.32 6.64
C LYS A 639 -19.15 25.05 5.40
N LEU A 640 -18.41 26.15 5.59
CA LEU A 640 -17.77 26.90 4.52
C LEU A 640 -16.97 25.96 3.60
N LEU A 641 -17.25 26.04 2.30
CA LEU A 641 -16.55 25.28 1.26
C LEU A 641 -15.39 26.13 0.72
N SER A 642 -14.20 25.55 0.67
CA SER A 642 -13.00 26.21 0.15
C SER A 642 -12.66 25.68 -1.24
N ALA A 643 -12.39 26.57 -2.19
CA ALA A 643 -11.91 26.25 -3.53
C ALA A 643 -10.38 26.07 -3.61
N THR A 644 -9.69 26.05 -2.47
CA THR A 644 -8.23 25.84 -2.38
C THR A 644 -7.82 24.42 -2.73
N TYR A 645 -6.53 24.20 -2.98
CA TYR A 645 -5.98 22.85 -3.07
C TYR A 645 -5.69 22.36 -1.65
N GLU A 646 -6.30 21.25 -1.23
CA GLU A 646 -6.17 20.71 0.13
C GLU A 646 -5.49 19.33 0.11
N PRO A 647 -4.14 19.26 0.17
CA PRO A 647 -3.39 18.01 0.13
C PRO A 647 -3.86 17.00 1.18
N ASP A 648 -3.94 15.72 0.79
CA ASP A 648 -4.40 14.59 1.61
C ASP A 648 -5.88 14.66 2.08
N LYS A 649 -6.60 15.76 1.83
CA LYS A 649 -8.01 15.87 2.22
C LYS A 649 -8.92 15.32 1.14
N ARG A 650 -9.98 14.62 1.59
CA ARG A 650 -11.17 14.39 0.78
C ARG A 650 -12.12 15.57 0.99
N THR A 651 -12.14 16.48 0.04
CA THR A 651 -12.87 17.74 0.17
C THR A 651 -14.34 17.54 -0.23
N SER A 652 -15.20 18.44 0.23
CA SER A 652 -16.59 18.57 -0.24
C SER A 652 -16.72 19.61 -1.36
N ALA A 653 -15.64 20.30 -1.71
CA ALA A 653 -15.53 21.22 -2.84
C ALA A 653 -15.14 20.51 -4.15
N TRP A 654 -14.52 19.32 -4.06
CA TRP A 654 -14.32 18.42 -5.18
C TRP A 654 -15.27 17.23 -5.05
N LEU A 655 -16.13 17.02 -6.04
CA LEU A 655 -17.05 15.90 -6.11
C LEU A 655 -16.71 15.02 -7.31
N LYS A 656 -17.12 13.75 -7.26
CA LYS A 656 -17.04 12.83 -8.40
C LYS A 656 -18.39 12.16 -8.62
N LEU A 657 -18.95 12.38 -9.80
CA LEU A 657 -20.14 11.70 -10.30
C LEU A 657 -19.65 10.63 -11.28
N LYS A 658 -20.10 9.39 -11.09
CA LYS A 658 -19.69 8.25 -11.90
C LYS A 658 -20.88 7.48 -12.41
N LYS A 659 -20.72 6.85 -13.58
CA LYS A 659 -21.68 5.90 -14.17
C LYS A 659 -22.18 4.87 -13.13
N ASP A 660 -21.26 4.21 -12.41
CA ASP A 660 -21.57 3.16 -11.42
C ASP A 660 -22.25 3.64 -10.12
N TYR A 661 -22.32 4.96 -9.89
CA TYR A 661 -22.96 5.55 -8.70
C TYR A 661 -24.41 5.97 -8.95
N VAL A 662 -24.82 6.17 -10.20
CA VAL A 662 -26.20 6.53 -10.54
C VAL A 662 -27.08 5.30 -10.47
N VAL A 663 -28.18 5.39 -9.72
CA VAL A 663 -29.11 4.27 -9.52
C VAL A 663 -29.87 4.01 -10.81
N GLY A 664 -29.78 2.78 -11.34
CA GLY A 664 -30.44 2.37 -12.58
C GLY A 664 -29.59 2.52 -13.86
N LEU A 665 -28.35 3.04 -13.75
CA LEU A 665 -27.49 3.38 -14.90
C LEU A 665 -26.23 2.51 -15.01
N GLY A 666 -26.20 1.35 -14.34
CA GLY A 666 -25.08 0.41 -14.39
C GLY A 666 -25.51 -1.02 -14.07
N ASP A 667 -24.98 -1.96 -14.85
CA ASP A 667 -25.39 -3.36 -14.85
C ASP A 667 -25.12 -4.07 -13.52
N THR A 668 -26.00 -5.03 -13.20
CA THR A 668 -25.82 -5.97 -12.10
C THR A 668 -25.86 -7.39 -12.61
N LEU A 669 -25.08 -8.26 -11.98
CA LEU A 669 -25.04 -9.69 -12.26
C LEU A 669 -25.62 -10.43 -11.06
N ASP A 670 -26.56 -11.34 -11.33
CA ASP A 670 -27.07 -12.28 -10.34
C ASP A 670 -26.17 -13.51 -10.36
N MET A 671 -25.38 -13.71 -9.30
CA MET A 671 -24.27 -14.67 -9.25
C MET A 671 -24.41 -15.65 -8.09
N VAL A 672 -23.94 -16.88 -8.28
CA VAL A 672 -24.01 -17.96 -7.29
C VAL A 672 -22.68 -18.07 -6.51
N PRO A 673 -22.68 -18.10 -5.17
CA PRO A 673 -21.47 -18.38 -4.39
C PRO A 673 -21.19 -19.89 -4.39
N ILE A 674 -20.02 -20.29 -4.89
CA ILE A 674 -19.63 -21.70 -5.09
C ILE A 674 -18.39 -22.12 -4.27
N GLY A 675 -17.84 -21.22 -3.47
CA GLY A 675 -16.75 -21.52 -2.54
C GLY A 675 -16.17 -20.27 -1.90
N ALA A 676 -15.21 -20.44 -0.99
CA ALA A 676 -14.55 -19.32 -0.32
C ALA A 676 -13.13 -19.68 0.15
N TRP A 677 -12.51 -18.70 0.80
CA TRP A 677 -11.23 -18.84 1.48
C TRP A 677 -11.32 -18.33 2.91
N HIS A 678 -10.42 -18.80 3.78
CA HIS A 678 -10.28 -18.22 5.10
C HIS A 678 -9.92 -16.73 4.99
N GLY A 679 -10.69 -15.89 5.70
CA GLY A 679 -10.42 -14.47 5.77
C GLY A 679 -9.14 -14.17 6.54
N ASN A 680 -8.68 -12.92 6.43
CA ASN A 680 -7.46 -12.44 7.07
C ASN A 680 -7.73 -11.16 7.86
N GLY A 681 -6.94 -10.92 8.90
CA GLY A 681 -7.04 -9.73 9.75
C GLY A 681 -8.41 -9.58 10.40
N ARG A 682 -9.11 -8.45 10.15
CA ARG A 682 -10.47 -8.23 10.65
C ARG A 682 -11.44 -9.38 10.29
N LYS A 683 -11.18 -10.10 9.20
CA LYS A 683 -12.02 -11.21 8.73
C LYS A 683 -11.49 -12.60 9.06
N ALA A 684 -10.49 -12.73 9.95
CA ALA A 684 -9.87 -14.03 10.27
C ALA A 684 -10.89 -15.15 10.57
N GLY A 685 -11.95 -14.84 11.32
CA GLY A 685 -13.02 -15.79 11.65
C GLY A 685 -14.12 -15.94 10.58
N TRP A 686 -13.97 -15.40 9.37
CA TRP A 686 -15.02 -15.36 8.34
C TRP A 686 -14.54 -15.86 6.97
N TRP A 687 -15.47 -16.37 6.16
CA TRP A 687 -15.24 -16.67 4.75
C TRP A 687 -15.04 -15.38 3.93
N SER A 688 -13.82 -15.14 3.44
CA SER A 688 -13.53 -13.97 2.59
C SER A 688 -12.18 -14.08 1.85
N PRO A 689 -12.11 -13.87 0.52
CA PRO A 689 -13.23 -13.59 -0.38
C PRO A 689 -14.13 -14.82 -0.59
N VAL A 690 -15.27 -14.59 -1.22
CA VAL A 690 -16.18 -15.63 -1.73
C VAL A 690 -15.98 -15.73 -3.25
N LEU A 691 -15.97 -16.95 -3.78
CA LEU A 691 -15.93 -17.25 -5.22
C LEU A 691 -17.34 -17.23 -5.79
N LEU A 692 -17.55 -16.46 -6.85
CA LEU A 692 -18.84 -16.26 -7.48
C LEU A 692 -18.83 -16.78 -8.92
N ALA A 693 -19.94 -17.40 -9.32
CA ALA A 693 -20.15 -18.00 -10.62
C ALA A 693 -21.41 -17.46 -11.34
N VAL A 694 -21.39 -17.60 -12.66
CA VAL A 694 -22.53 -17.43 -13.58
C VAL A 694 -22.89 -18.79 -14.16
N ARG A 695 -24.08 -18.94 -14.76
CA ARG A 695 -24.45 -20.18 -15.46
C ARG A 695 -23.86 -20.19 -16.88
N ASP A 696 -23.28 -21.30 -17.32
CA ASP A 696 -22.99 -21.57 -18.73
C ASP A 696 -24.06 -22.53 -19.28
N PRO A 697 -25.04 -22.05 -20.05
CA PRO A 697 -26.10 -22.90 -20.61
C PRO A 697 -25.60 -23.98 -21.56
N ARG A 698 -24.37 -23.85 -22.11
CA ARG A 698 -23.81 -24.78 -23.09
C ARG A 698 -23.27 -26.06 -22.45
N ASN A 699 -22.77 -25.94 -21.22
CA ASN A 699 -22.19 -27.02 -20.43
C ASN A 699 -23.07 -27.40 -19.21
N ASP A 700 -24.26 -26.79 -19.12
CA ASP A 700 -25.21 -26.83 -18.00
C ASP A 700 -24.61 -26.78 -16.59
N CYS A 701 -23.59 -25.94 -16.41
CA CYS A 701 -22.85 -25.83 -15.16
C CYS A 701 -22.66 -24.38 -14.71
N LEU A 702 -22.20 -24.20 -13.47
CA LEU A 702 -21.83 -22.88 -12.93
C LEU A 702 -20.34 -22.64 -13.11
N VAL A 703 -19.98 -21.58 -13.84
CA VAL A 703 -18.59 -21.22 -14.16
C VAL A 703 -18.15 -20.02 -13.35
N ALA A 704 -17.03 -20.16 -12.64
CA ALA A 704 -16.47 -19.13 -11.78
C ALA A 704 -16.00 -17.89 -12.56
N VAL A 705 -16.45 -16.71 -12.11
CA VAL A 705 -16.14 -15.41 -12.71
C VAL A 705 -15.12 -14.64 -11.88
N CYS A 706 -15.42 -14.41 -10.59
CA CYS A 706 -14.67 -13.46 -9.78
C CYS A 706 -14.68 -13.78 -8.27
N LYS A 707 -13.84 -13.05 -7.53
CA LYS A 707 -13.73 -13.11 -6.07
C LYS A 707 -14.37 -11.84 -5.48
N CYS A 708 -15.44 -11.98 -4.71
CA CYS A 708 -16.04 -10.86 -4.00
C CYS A 708 -15.54 -10.76 -2.55
N ILE A 709 -15.15 -9.56 -2.14
CA ILE A 709 -14.61 -9.26 -0.80
C ILE A 709 -15.31 -8.06 -0.12
N SER A 710 -16.31 -7.45 -0.79
CA SER A 710 -16.90 -6.17 -0.36
C SER A 710 -18.40 -6.10 -0.61
N GLY A 711 -19.09 -5.20 0.10
CA GLY A 711 -20.57 -5.08 0.08
C GLY A 711 -21.25 -5.78 1.27
N PHE A 712 -20.67 -6.87 1.76
CA PHE A 712 -21.16 -7.61 2.92
C PHE A 712 -21.06 -6.83 4.24
N SER A 713 -22.08 -6.96 5.10
CA SER A 713 -22.08 -6.47 6.48
C SER A 713 -21.47 -7.49 7.46
N ASP A 714 -21.05 -7.04 8.64
CA ASP A 714 -20.57 -7.90 9.72
C ASP A 714 -21.64 -8.91 10.22
N SER A 715 -22.94 -8.63 10.05
CA SER A 715 -24.03 -9.60 10.32
C SER A 715 -24.08 -10.68 9.24
N PHE A 716 -24.05 -10.26 7.96
CA PHE A 716 -24.05 -11.17 6.82
C PHE A 716 -22.87 -12.14 6.86
N TYR A 717 -21.67 -11.70 7.27
CA TYR A 717 -20.55 -12.61 7.46
C TYR A 717 -20.80 -13.69 8.53
N LYS A 718 -21.46 -13.34 9.65
CA LYS A 718 -21.82 -14.32 10.69
C LYS A 718 -22.86 -15.33 10.18
N GLU A 719 -23.88 -14.83 9.50
CA GLU A 719 -24.93 -15.66 8.86
C GLU A 719 -24.32 -16.61 7.82
N MET A 720 -23.43 -16.10 6.97
CA MET A 720 -22.71 -16.88 5.95
C MET A 720 -21.79 -17.95 6.56
N VAL A 721 -21.09 -17.66 7.65
CA VAL A 721 -20.24 -18.64 8.36
C VAL A 721 -21.07 -19.72 9.04
N ALA A 722 -22.23 -19.36 9.59
CA ALA A 722 -23.16 -20.36 10.16
C ALA A 722 -23.74 -21.28 9.06
N TYR A 723 -24.20 -20.70 7.95
CA TYR A 723 -24.82 -21.42 6.84
C TYR A 723 -23.83 -22.30 6.07
N TYR A 724 -22.61 -21.83 5.85
CA TYR A 724 -21.49 -22.58 5.24
C TYR A 724 -20.47 -23.00 6.28
N SER A 725 -20.93 -23.53 7.42
CA SER A 725 -20.05 -24.07 8.47
C SER A 725 -19.28 -25.28 7.94
N GLU A 726 -17.98 -25.36 8.20
CA GLU A 726 -17.11 -26.38 7.62
C GLU A 726 -17.53 -27.80 8.07
N GLY A 727 -17.83 -28.69 7.12
CA GLY A 727 -18.35 -30.03 7.40
C GLY A 727 -19.88 -30.13 7.48
N SER A 728 -20.62 -29.04 7.19
CA SER A 728 -22.06 -29.08 6.93
C SER A 728 -22.37 -29.52 5.50
N ASP A 729 -23.62 -29.92 5.24
CA ASP A 729 -24.15 -30.27 3.91
C ASP A 729 -24.00 -29.15 2.86
N ASN A 730 -23.69 -27.93 3.28
CA ASN A 730 -23.51 -26.77 2.41
C ASN A 730 -22.03 -26.43 2.13
N CYS A 731 -21.06 -27.04 2.83
CA CYS A 731 -19.66 -26.60 2.80
C CYS A 731 -18.66 -27.75 2.97
N SER A 732 -17.83 -27.97 1.94
CA SER A 732 -16.87 -29.08 1.88
C SER A 732 -15.46 -28.62 1.52
N ARG A 733 -14.44 -29.32 2.00
CA ARG A 733 -13.04 -29.15 1.54
C ARG A 733 -12.75 -29.75 0.16
N GLN A 734 -13.70 -30.50 -0.40
CA GLN A 734 -13.61 -31.13 -1.71
C GLN A 734 -14.70 -30.55 -2.64
N PRO A 735 -14.47 -30.50 -3.96
CA PRO A 735 -15.46 -30.06 -4.94
C PRO A 735 -16.54 -31.14 -5.10
N LEU A 736 -17.56 -31.12 -4.24
CA LEU A 736 -18.67 -32.09 -4.25
C LEU A 736 -19.79 -31.74 -5.25
N TRP A 737 -19.76 -30.55 -5.84
CA TRP A 737 -20.81 -30.04 -6.72
C TRP A 737 -20.25 -29.66 -8.09
N GLU A 738 -21.04 -29.92 -9.12
CA GLU A 738 -20.70 -29.68 -10.53
C GLU A 738 -20.58 -28.17 -10.80
N THR A 739 -19.37 -27.66 -10.66
CA THR A 739 -19.01 -26.25 -10.81
C THR A 739 -17.64 -26.16 -11.46
N ASP A 740 -17.53 -25.40 -12.54
CA ASP A 740 -16.22 -25.10 -13.13
C ASP A 740 -15.58 -23.93 -12.38
N THR A 741 -14.59 -24.26 -11.55
CA THR A 741 -13.81 -23.25 -10.83
C THR A 741 -12.69 -22.64 -11.67
N GLY A 742 -12.47 -23.11 -12.89
CA GLY A 742 -11.44 -22.61 -13.81
C GLY A 742 -10.04 -22.62 -13.20
N GLY A 743 -9.36 -21.48 -13.20
CA GLY A 743 -8.09 -21.30 -12.50
C GLY A 743 -8.20 -21.03 -10.99
N PHE A 744 -9.40 -20.97 -10.42
CA PHE A 744 -9.60 -20.71 -8.99
C PHE A 744 -9.55 -21.99 -8.14
N ARG A 745 -8.88 -21.92 -6.99
CA ARG A 745 -8.80 -23.01 -6.00
C ARG A 745 -9.24 -22.49 -4.63
N PRO A 746 -10.52 -22.61 -4.25
CA PRO A 746 -11.02 -22.22 -2.93
C PRO A 746 -10.47 -23.13 -1.81
N ASP A 747 -10.47 -22.64 -0.57
CA ASP A 747 -10.13 -23.48 0.60
C ASP A 747 -11.32 -24.41 0.95
N VAL A 748 -12.54 -23.91 0.73
CA VAL A 748 -13.79 -24.66 0.86
C VAL A 748 -14.72 -24.37 -0.32
N TYR A 749 -15.40 -25.39 -0.81
CA TYR A 749 -16.43 -25.33 -1.83
C TYR A 749 -17.78 -25.18 -1.15
N PHE A 750 -18.69 -24.42 -1.76
CA PHE A 750 -20.03 -24.18 -1.25
C PHE A 750 -21.06 -24.85 -2.15
N ARG A 751 -22.11 -25.40 -1.54
CA ARG A 751 -23.28 -25.90 -2.25
C ARG A 751 -23.93 -24.77 -3.04
N PRO A 752 -24.05 -24.87 -4.38
CA PRO A 752 -24.81 -23.93 -5.16
C PRO A 752 -26.27 -23.91 -4.71
N HIS A 753 -26.74 -22.78 -4.19
CA HIS A 753 -28.11 -22.64 -3.68
C HIS A 753 -28.58 -21.19 -3.61
N LYS A 754 -27.75 -20.29 -3.03
CA LYS A 754 -28.08 -18.86 -2.95
C LYS A 754 -27.71 -18.12 -4.25
N VAL A 755 -28.47 -17.09 -4.59
CA VAL A 755 -28.13 -16.14 -5.66
C VAL A 755 -27.93 -14.76 -5.03
N TRP A 756 -26.89 -14.03 -5.43
CA TRP A 756 -26.55 -12.71 -4.94
C TRP A 756 -26.52 -11.69 -6.08
N GLU A 757 -27.11 -10.52 -5.87
CA GLU A 757 -26.95 -9.38 -6.78
C GLU A 757 -25.59 -8.73 -6.54
N ILE A 758 -24.78 -8.68 -7.58
CA ILE A 758 -23.40 -8.16 -7.56
C ILE A 758 -23.29 -7.03 -8.57
N ARG A 759 -22.68 -5.92 -8.15
CA ARG A 759 -22.30 -4.81 -9.04
C ARG A 759 -20.78 -4.72 -9.17
N GLY A 760 -20.30 -4.37 -10.35
CA GLY A 760 -18.90 -3.97 -10.58
C GLY A 760 -18.84 -2.63 -11.27
N ALA A 761 -17.64 -2.24 -11.69
CA ALA A 761 -17.45 -1.11 -12.60
C ALA A 761 -17.59 -1.57 -14.06
N ASP A 762 -16.76 -2.53 -14.47
CA ASP A 762 -16.60 -2.95 -15.87
C ASP A 762 -16.45 -4.48 -15.96
N ILE A 763 -16.67 -5.07 -17.13
CA ILE A 763 -16.28 -6.44 -17.45
C ILE A 763 -14.90 -6.41 -18.12
N THR A 764 -14.02 -7.33 -17.74
CA THR A 764 -12.61 -7.33 -18.17
C THR A 764 -12.18 -8.72 -18.60
N LEU A 765 -11.28 -8.80 -19.59
CA LEU A 765 -10.64 -10.07 -19.99
C LEU A 765 -9.81 -10.63 -18.83
N SER A 766 -9.99 -11.90 -18.50
CA SER A 766 -9.39 -12.56 -17.34
C SER A 766 -8.52 -13.75 -17.78
N PRO A 767 -7.29 -13.89 -17.26
CA PRO A 767 -6.47 -15.08 -17.49
C PRO A 767 -6.77 -16.23 -16.51
N VAL A 768 -7.75 -16.07 -15.60
CA VAL A 768 -8.05 -17.06 -14.52
C VAL A 768 -9.50 -17.54 -14.55
N SER A 769 -10.43 -16.67 -14.96
CA SER A 769 -11.83 -17.03 -15.20
C SER A 769 -11.97 -17.68 -16.57
N LEU A 770 -12.76 -18.75 -16.64
CA LEU A 770 -13.16 -19.39 -17.90
C LEU A 770 -14.57 -18.96 -18.35
N ALA A 771 -15.28 -18.16 -17.55
CA ALA A 771 -16.62 -17.70 -17.89
C ALA A 771 -16.60 -16.91 -19.22
N ALA A 772 -17.50 -17.27 -20.14
CA ALA A 772 -17.57 -16.71 -21.50
C ALA A 772 -16.30 -16.91 -22.37
N LEU A 773 -15.40 -17.85 -22.03
CA LEU A 773 -14.34 -18.29 -22.92
C LEU A 773 -14.95 -18.78 -24.26
N GLY A 774 -14.33 -18.38 -25.37
CA GLY A 774 -14.81 -18.64 -26.73
C GLY A 774 -15.96 -17.74 -27.21
N LEU A 775 -16.62 -16.97 -26.35
CA LEU A 775 -17.72 -16.05 -26.76
C LEU A 775 -17.23 -14.63 -27.12
N VAL A 776 -16.04 -14.28 -26.64
CA VAL A 776 -15.38 -12.96 -26.78
C VAL A 776 -13.91 -13.11 -27.14
N SER A 777 -13.19 -14.03 -26.49
CA SER A 777 -11.79 -14.34 -26.78
C SER A 777 -11.59 -15.85 -26.76
N SER A 778 -10.76 -16.35 -27.67
CA SER A 778 -10.38 -17.77 -27.76
C SER A 778 -9.48 -18.22 -26.60
N SER A 779 -8.71 -17.32 -25.98
CA SER A 779 -7.70 -17.67 -24.97
C SER A 779 -8.01 -17.17 -23.55
N ARG A 780 -9.00 -16.27 -23.38
CA ARG A 780 -9.34 -15.64 -22.09
C ARG A 780 -10.85 -15.57 -21.85
N GLY A 781 -11.28 -15.91 -20.63
CA GLY A 781 -12.64 -15.65 -20.16
C GLY A 781 -12.82 -14.23 -19.65
N LEU A 782 -13.94 -13.96 -18.98
CA LEU A 782 -14.34 -12.64 -18.47
C LEU A 782 -14.41 -12.61 -16.94
N SER A 783 -14.11 -11.45 -16.34
CA SER A 783 -14.22 -11.18 -14.91
C SER A 783 -14.76 -9.78 -14.64
N LEU A 784 -15.55 -9.64 -13.57
CA LEU A 784 -16.07 -8.38 -13.07
C LEU A 784 -15.00 -7.56 -12.34
N ARG A 785 -14.81 -6.28 -12.69
CA ARG A 785 -13.92 -5.33 -12.00
C ARG A 785 -14.63 -4.73 -10.78
N PHE A 786 -13.92 -4.66 -9.65
CA PHE A 786 -14.43 -4.15 -8.37
C PHE A 786 -15.79 -4.74 -7.89
N PRO A 787 -15.94 -6.07 -7.81
CA PRO A 787 -17.20 -6.70 -7.38
C PRO A 787 -17.62 -6.28 -5.96
N ARG A 788 -18.89 -5.89 -5.83
CA ARG A 788 -19.58 -5.51 -4.59
C ARG A 788 -20.88 -6.28 -4.50
N PHE A 789 -21.07 -6.99 -3.40
CA PHE A 789 -22.39 -7.51 -3.02
C PHE A 789 -23.37 -6.36 -2.76
N ILE A 790 -24.58 -6.47 -3.34
CA ILE A 790 -25.68 -5.53 -3.12
C ILE A 790 -26.71 -6.14 -2.16
N LYS A 791 -27.25 -7.31 -2.50
CA LYS A 791 -28.24 -8.06 -1.70
C LYS A 791 -28.27 -9.54 -2.09
N THR A 792 -28.86 -10.36 -1.24
CA THR A 792 -29.32 -11.71 -1.62
C THR A 792 -30.55 -11.58 -2.52
N ARG A 793 -30.68 -12.50 -3.48
CA ARG A 793 -31.83 -12.69 -4.35
C ARG A 793 -32.55 -13.97 -3.93
N ASP A 794 -33.30 -13.89 -2.84
CA ASP A 794 -34.14 -15.02 -2.38
C ASP A 794 -35.33 -15.28 -3.33
N ASP A 795 -35.54 -14.39 -4.31
CA ASP A 795 -36.46 -14.52 -5.45
C ASP A 795 -35.87 -15.28 -6.66
N LYS A 796 -34.61 -15.75 -6.57
CA LYS A 796 -33.94 -16.48 -7.66
C LYS A 796 -33.28 -17.77 -7.21
N LEU A 797 -33.38 -18.78 -8.07
CA LEU A 797 -32.63 -20.04 -7.98
C LEU A 797 -31.34 -19.99 -8.82
N PRO A 798 -30.33 -20.84 -8.55
CA PRO A 798 -29.06 -20.87 -9.30
C PRO A 798 -29.20 -20.99 -10.82
N GLU A 799 -30.25 -21.65 -11.30
CA GLU A 799 -30.55 -21.85 -12.72
C GLU A 799 -30.98 -20.53 -13.43
N GLN A 800 -31.43 -19.55 -12.63
CA GLN A 800 -31.88 -18.20 -13.02
C GLN A 800 -30.80 -17.11 -12.77
N ALA A 801 -29.58 -17.52 -12.42
CA ALA A 801 -28.41 -16.65 -12.38
C ALA A 801 -28.12 -16.04 -13.76
N SER A 802 -27.38 -14.94 -13.79
CA SER A 802 -26.83 -14.38 -15.03
C SER A 802 -26.04 -15.45 -15.79
N THR A 803 -26.06 -15.39 -17.12
CA THR A 803 -25.39 -16.37 -17.99
C THR A 803 -24.05 -15.88 -18.51
N THR A 804 -23.23 -16.80 -19.03
CA THR A 804 -22.01 -16.50 -19.81
C THR A 804 -22.29 -15.61 -21.02
N ASP A 805 -23.42 -15.81 -21.68
CA ASP A 805 -23.83 -15.05 -22.86
C ASP A 805 -24.23 -13.62 -22.50
N PHE A 806 -24.95 -13.43 -21.38
CA PHE A 806 -25.25 -12.11 -20.84
C PHE A 806 -23.98 -11.37 -20.40
N LEU A 807 -23.04 -12.08 -19.76
CA LEU A 807 -21.72 -11.54 -19.41
C LEU A 807 -20.90 -11.12 -20.64
N ALA A 808 -20.96 -11.91 -21.72
CA ALA A 808 -20.35 -11.59 -23.00
C ALA A 808 -21.02 -10.39 -23.69
N GLN A 809 -22.35 -10.28 -23.60
CA GLN A 809 -23.10 -9.16 -24.17
C GLN A 809 -22.73 -7.83 -23.49
N ILE A 810 -22.74 -7.77 -22.15
CA ILE A 810 -22.32 -6.57 -21.40
C ILE A 810 -20.90 -6.14 -21.80
N TRP A 811 -19.96 -7.08 -21.97
CA TRP A 811 -18.62 -6.75 -22.45
C TRP A 811 -18.63 -6.23 -23.90
N LYS A 812 -19.42 -6.84 -24.79
CA LYS A 812 -19.57 -6.38 -26.18
C LYS A 812 -20.19 -4.99 -26.25
N ASP A 813 -21.13 -4.65 -25.39
CA ASP A 813 -21.74 -3.32 -25.32
C ASP A 813 -20.74 -2.27 -24.81
N GLN A 814 -19.94 -2.63 -23.79
CA GLN A 814 -18.81 -1.81 -23.31
C GLN A 814 -17.75 -1.55 -24.38
N GLN A 815 -17.52 -2.49 -25.31
CA GLN A 815 -16.65 -2.24 -26.48
C GLN A 815 -17.40 -1.54 -27.63
N GLY A 816 -18.67 -1.85 -27.85
CA GLY A 816 -19.49 -1.46 -29.01
C GLY A 816 -19.77 0.03 -29.08
N GLN A 817 -19.87 0.70 -27.92
CA GLN A 817 -19.85 2.17 -27.82
C GLN A 817 -18.62 2.82 -28.47
N SER A 818 -17.59 2.05 -28.84
CA SER A 818 -16.37 2.53 -29.49
C SER A 818 -16.38 2.50 -31.02
N LYS A 819 -17.30 1.78 -31.69
CA LYS A 819 -17.30 1.66 -33.18
C LYS A 819 -18.30 2.58 -33.89
N ALA A 820 -19.20 3.25 -33.18
CA ALA A 820 -20.22 4.12 -33.78
C ALA A 820 -19.67 5.41 -34.45
N THR A 821 -18.41 5.76 -34.21
CA THR A 821 -17.74 6.97 -34.73
C THR A 821 -16.48 6.71 -35.57
N ALA A 822 -16.10 5.44 -35.79
CA ALA A 822 -14.95 5.07 -36.60
C ALA A 822 -15.38 4.17 -37.77
N GLY A 823 -15.42 4.75 -38.98
CA GLY A 823 -15.74 4.01 -40.20
C GLY A 823 -14.69 2.96 -40.56
N ASN A 824 -15.15 1.88 -41.19
CA ASN A 824 -14.39 0.70 -41.64
C ASN A 824 -12.88 0.91 -41.85
N ALA A 825 -12.08 0.30 -40.98
CA ALA A 825 -10.68 -0.05 -41.23
C ALA A 825 -10.45 -1.51 -40.81
N ASP A 826 -9.60 -2.18 -41.58
CA ASP A 826 -9.39 -3.63 -41.61
C ASP A 826 -8.76 -4.19 -40.30
N ASP A 827 -9.27 -5.33 -39.81
CA ASP A 827 -8.72 -6.01 -38.62
C ASP A 827 -7.45 -6.79 -39.02
N GLY A 828 -6.30 -6.12 -39.02
CA GLY A 828 -5.00 -6.73 -39.32
C GLY A 828 -4.52 -7.67 -38.20
N ASP A 829 -4.15 -8.90 -38.58
CA ASP A 829 -3.68 -9.96 -37.66
C ASP A 829 -2.52 -9.49 -36.75
N LEU A 830 -2.70 -9.71 -35.44
CA LEU A 830 -1.65 -9.52 -34.45
C LEU A 830 -0.72 -10.75 -34.43
N VAL A 831 0.47 -10.58 -34.97
CA VAL A 831 1.54 -11.60 -34.95
C VAL A 831 1.94 -11.92 -33.51
N ASP A 832 1.89 -13.20 -33.14
CA ASP A 832 2.36 -13.71 -31.85
C ASP A 832 3.86 -13.44 -31.66
N ILE A 833 4.22 -12.88 -30.49
CA ILE A 833 5.59 -12.83 -30.01
C ILE A 833 5.72 -13.95 -28.98
N GLU A 834 6.47 -15.00 -29.32
CA GLU A 834 6.77 -16.08 -28.38
C GLU A 834 7.55 -15.56 -27.16
N PRO A 835 7.30 -16.11 -25.95
CA PRO A 835 8.10 -15.76 -24.78
C PRO A 835 9.48 -16.43 -24.85
N ASP A 836 10.54 -15.62 -24.73
CA ASP A 836 11.93 -16.06 -24.75
C ASP A 836 12.20 -17.22 -23.79
N SER A 837 12.89 -18.24 -24.30
CA SER A 837 13.37 -19.37 -23.51
C SER A 837 14.64 -19.00 -22.75
N GLU A 838 14.58 -18.99 -21.41
CA GLU A 838 15.80 -18.87 -20.61
C GLU A 838 16.69 -20.11 -20.79
N GLY A 839 17.92 -19.89 -21.27
CA GLY A 839 18.84 -20.95 -21.64
C GLY A 839 19.34 -21.77 -20.44
N VAL A 840 19.22 -23.09 -20.55
CA VAL A 840 19.91 -24.03 -19.64
C VAL A 840 21.38 -24.08 -20.02
N ALA A 841 22.25 -23.48 -19.19
CA ALA A 841 23.68 -23.63 -19.31
C ALA A 841 24.09 -25.07 -18.93
N GLY A 842 24.49 -25.85 -19.94
CA GLY A 842 25.15 -27.13 -19.73
C GLY A 842 26.63 -26.93 -19.39
N GLY A 843 27.15 -27.75 -18.47
CA GLY A 843 28.55 -27.79 -18.10
C GLY A 843 28.87 -29.12 -17.41
N ALA A 844 29.53 -30.01 -18.14
CA ALA A 844 30.29 -31.13 -17.58
C ALA A 844 31.62 -30.57 -16.99
N ASP A 845 32.49 -31.28 -16.26
CA ASP A 845 32.92 -32.67 -16.42
C ASP A 845 33.36 -33.34 -15.10
N GLU A 846 33.41 -34.67 -15.16
CA GLU A 846 34.38 -35.64 -14.57
C GLU A 846 35.15 -35.32 -13.26
N SER A 847 35.14 -36.27 -12.32
CA SER A 847 36.32 -37.12 -12.02
C SER A 847 36.07 -38.18 -10.92
N ASP A 848 36.90 -39.23 -10.96
CA ASP A 848 36.89 -40.48 -10.18
C ASP A 848 36.76 -40.37 -8.65
N GLY A 849 36.20 -41.43 -8.02
CA GLY A 849 36.18 -41.62 -6.56
C GLY A 849 35.19 -42.69 -6.08
#